data_AF-A0A1Y3CXQ9-F1
#
_entry.id   AF-A0A1Y3CXQ9-F1
#
_cell.length_a   1.000
_cell.length_b   1.000
_cell.length_c   1.000
_cell.angle_alpha   90.00
_cell.angle_beta   90.00
_cell.angle_gamma   90.00
#
_symmetry.space_group_name_H-M   'P 1'
#
loop_
_entity.id
_entity.type
_entity.pdbx_description
1 polymer ?
#
loop_
_entity_poly.entity_id
_entity_poly.type
_entity_poly.pdbx_seq_one_letter_code
_entity_poly.pdbx_strand_id
1 'polypeptide(L)'
;MSNKALATVQILDALGNPIPKIHYQVRNQKTDQHVVKGITNSKGCFYEIQRDKGTILDVYVKSLFDDGMKKIKSFTMSKDRMLVKVISPKLLIDLKTLENNGKQGGYKRKTHTVQKGDTLTSIAQQYQTTVRALENLNKLENINKISIGQIIKLPVNTPATGSKISQDKKPQPLKKQPENAKSQKSAPPKHDAKKADQSSEPGLEDYKNRALEKLNEWYEDGKKALTEAIKIEMKEDRSQDGGTPKSDVPNLCKSSPQCISSGQSELIREINIRLAGFGGALPTDKFTPLTEACIKQFQRDYMGVPETGKICGSFLATLDKFYYEYPISGFMKKATCPCGKCKGYGNKRKGIKSGANTANEYPGLHRSLIWIIKALNFYLKNEFKSQSLEVAYIESGYRCIEDNKVKKRTSVNHMGLAIDLHFNKKGVRTKDVSDMEFIRKKVISTKMGATELRVTDKIYLEPKVFASGKSGANTWVHFDITRYSNEYLLDQFFKKTVIDLNGISLIDIAKRSGSNNLLSCSGILLGKDNTSKIPDKTIDELVIELGNAIASGEGSYEAWNAGAPEGKRVKFGKMMDTIGTITSKTINQLLKASEAYTWEDERRRFATGKYQTIPETLTAAKTRLGLSGDELYDAKMQEKVFKEHLLVGRTSIYELITTGRATVKSAMTDASKEWASIALPKGEKNKFGVISDGSIGYHQSKTNRANPHSTSKVKEIFEKIKLHHVEK
;
A
#
# COMPACT_ATOMS: atom_id res chain seq x y z
N MET A 1 39.88 -32.60 2.98
CA MET A 1 38.72 -31.72 2.71
C MET A 1 39.10 -30.71 1.63
N SER A 2 38.18 -30.23 0.80
CA SER A 2 38.52 -29.21 -0.21
C SER A 2 38.75 -27.86 0.46
N ASN A 3 39.91 -27.23 0.24
CA ASN A 3 40.22 -25.89 0.75
C ASN A 3 39.66 -24.76 -0.14
N LYS A 4 38.79 -25.08 -1.11
CA LYS A 4 38.18 -24.08 -1.99
C LYS A 4 37.01 -23.36 -1.30
N ALA A 5 36.87 -22.08 -1.61
CA ALA A 5 35.74 -21.23 -1.27
C ALA A 5 35.12 -20.67 -2.56
N LEU A 6 33.81 -20.41 -2.54
CA LEU A 6 33.05 -19.84 -3.65
C LEU A 6 32.49 -18.46 -3.28
N ALA A 7 32.80 -17.44 -4.06
CA ALA A 7 32.32 -16.08 -3.86
C ALA A 7 31.40 -15.61 -5.01
N THR A 8 30.20 -15.19 -4.62
CA THR A 8 29.37 -14.29 -5.43
C THR A 8 29.73 -12.85 -5.06
N VAL A 9 29.91 -11.99 -6.05
CA VAL A 9 30.07 -10.54 -5.83
C VAL A 9 28.84 -9.82 -6.36
N GLN A 10 28.33 -8.85 -5.59
CA GLN A 10 27.22 -7.99 -5.98
C GLN A 10 27.65 -6.52 -5.91
N ILE A 11 27.57 -5.82 -7.03
CA ILE A 11 27.86 -4.39 -7.13
C ILE A 11 26.55 -3.62 -6.95
N LEU A 12 26.55 -2.71 -5.97
CA LEU A 12 25.45 -1.81 -5.63
C LEU A 12 25.87 -0.35 -5.85
N ASP A 13 24.92 0.56 -6.02
CA ASP A 13 25.16 2.00 -5.97
C ASP A 13 25.21 2.53 -4.52
N ALA A 14 25.48 3.82 -4.36
CA ALA A 14 25.51 4.51 -3.07
C ALA A 14 24.15 4.54 -2.32
N LEU A 15 23.06 4.14 -2.97
CA LEU A 15 21.71 4.03 -2.39
C LEU A 15 21.32 2.55 -2.10
N GLY A 16 22.20 1.59 -2.44
CA GLY A 16 21.99 0.17 -2.25
C GLY A 16 21.29 -0.56 -3.40
N ASN A 17 20.99 0.12 -4.52
CA ASN A 17 20.38 -0.49 -5.69
C ASN A 17 21.42 -1.34 -6.46
N PRO A 18 21.08 -2.51 -7.02
CA PRO A 18 22.03 -3.28 -7.81
C PRO A 18 22.35 -2.63 -9.15
N ILE A 19 23.63 -2.60 -9.54
CA ILE A 19 24.07 -1.98 -10.80
C ILE A 19 24.28 -3.04 -11.90
N PRO A 20 23.34 -3.20 -12.86
CA PRO A 20 23.56 -4.03 -14.05
C PRO A 20 24.52 -3.39 -15.06
N LYS A 21 25.02 -4.21 -15.99
CA LYS A 21 25.82 -3.81 -17.16
C LYS A 21 27.16 -3.10 -16.83
N ILE A 22 27.65 -3.15 -15.60
CA ILE A 22 29.01 -2.72 -15.26
C ILE A 22 30.03 -3.75 -15.74
N HIS A 23 31.05 -3.28 -16.46
CA HIS A 23 32.24 -4.05 -16.77
C HIS A 23 33.12 -4.15 -15.51
N TYR A 24 33.41 -5.37 -15.07
CA TYR A 24 34.21 -5.65 -13.88
C TYR A 24 35.44 -6.52 -14.23
N GLN A 25 36.45 -6.48 -13.37
CA GLN A 25 37.62 -7.35 -13.39
C GLN A 25 38.02 -7.65 -11.95
N VAL A 26 38.37 -8.90 -11.65
CA VAL A 26 38.91 -9.30 -10.35
C VAL A 26 40.32 -9.84 -10.53
N ARG A 27 41.22 -9.44 -9.64
CA ARG A 27 42.63 -9.85 -9.60
C ARG A 27 42.98 -10.49 -8.26
N ASN A 28 43.97 -11.38 -8.23
CA ASN A 28 44.57 -11.85 -6.98
C ASN A 28 45.51 -10.77 -6.44
N GLN A 29 45.27 -10.26 -5.22
CA GLN A 29 46.06 -9.14 -4.67
C GLN A 29 47.55 -9.47 -4.51
N LYS A 30 47.93 -10.75 -4.36
CA LYS A 30 49.34 -11.16 -4.18
C LYS A 30 50.10 -11.42 -5.49
N THR A 31 49.41 -11.67 -6.61
CA THR A 31 50.05 -12.05 -7.88
C THR A 31 49.62 -11.18 -9.07
N ASP A 32 48.69 -10.25 -8.86
CA ASP A 32 47.94 -9.44 -9.85
C ASP A 32 47.24 -10.21 -10.99
N GLN A 33 47.38 -11.54 -11.01
CA GLN A 33 46.78 -12.43 -12.00
C GLN A 33 45.27 -12.23 -12.08
N HIS A 34 44.76 -12.13 -13.31
CA HIS A 34 43.33 -12.04 -13.57
C HIS A 34 42.61 -13.31 -13.12
N VAL A 35 41.57 -13.13 -12.30
CA VAL A 35 40.75 -14.20 -11.73
C VAL A 35 39.47 -14.39 -12.53
N VAL A 36 38.80 -13.29 -12.88
CA VAL A 36 37.63 -13.23 -13.76
C VAL A 36 37.44 -11.81 -14.29
N LYS A 37 36.86 -11.64 -15.48
CA LYS A 37 36.37 -10.36 -16.02
C LYS A 37 35.03 -10.58 -16.71
N GLY A 38 34.15 -9.59 -16.71
CA GLY A 38 32.83 -9.74 -17.32
C GLY A 38 31.93 -8.53 -17.11
N ILE A 39 30.62 -8.75 -17.25
CA ILE A 39 29.57 -7.72 -17.14
C ILE A 39 28.57 -8.14 -16.05
N THR A 40 28.14 -7.22 -15.18
CA THR A 40 27.15 -7.52 -14.14
C THR A 40 25.76 -7.77 -14.73
N ASN A 41 25.05 -8.77 -14.20
CA ASN A 41 23.69 -9.09 -14.61
C ASN A 41 22.63 -8.12 -14.06
N SER A 42 21.36 -8.36 -14.36
CA SER A 42 20.20 -7.54 -13.92
C SER A 42 20.06 -7.35 -12.40
N LYS A 43 20.76 -8.15 -11.58
CA LYS A 43 20.79 -8.06 -10.11
C LYS A 43 22.13 -7.54 -9.57
N GLY A 44 22.95 -6.92 -10.43
CA GLY A 44 24.28 -6.39 -10.10
C GLY A 44 25.32 -7.46 -9.77
N CYS A 45 25.02 -8.74 -10.01
CA CYS A 45 25.83 -9.86 -9.57
C CYS A 45 26.76 -10.42 -10.64
N PHE A 46 27.83 -11.07 -10.17
CA PHE A 46 28.57 -12.12 -10.88
C PHE A 46 28.94 -13.25 -9.91
N TYR A 47 28.92 -14.50 -10.39
CA TYR A 47 28.71 -15.68 -9.54
C TYR A 47 29.90 -16.66 -9.43
N GLU A 48 30.99 -16.43 -10.16
CA GLU A 48 31.93 -17.51 -10.56
C GLU A 48 33.36 -17.33 -10.04
N ILE A 49 33.54 -16.99 -8.76
CA ILE A 49 34.87 -16.95 -8.13
C ILE A 49 35.04 -18.15 -7.20
N GLN A 50 35.69 -19.21 -7.70
CA GLN A 50 36.19 -20.30 -6.86
C GLN A 50 37.71 -20.19 -6.68
N ARG A 51 38.18 -20.00 -5.44
CA ARG A 51 39.61 -19.89 -5.08
C ARG A 51 39.83 -20.45 -3.67
N ASP A 52 41.08 -20.73 -3.30
CA ASP A 52 41.44 -21.31 -2.01
C ASP A 52 41.17 -20.35 -0.84
N LYS A 53 40.82 -20.91 0.33
CA LYS A 53 40.58 -20.12 1.54
C LYS A 53 41.85 -19.37 1.92
N GLY A 54 41.69 -18.10 2.30
CA GLY A 54 42.79 -17.16 2.55
C GLY A 54 43.27 -16.37 1.32
N THR A 55 42.84 -16.72 0.10
CA THR A 55 43.10 -15.88 -1.10
C THR A 55 42.47 -14.49 -0.92
N ILE A 56 43.22 -13.42 -1.18
CA ILE A 56 42.69 -12.04 -1.16
C ILE A 56 42.51 -11.55 -2.60
N LEU A 57 41.34 -11.00 -2.88
CA LEU A 57 40.89 -10.63 -4.22
C LEU A 57 40.51 -9.15 -4.30
N ASP A 58 41.01 -8.48 -5.32
CA ASP A 58 40.74 -7.08 -5.63
C ASP A 58 39.71 -6.96 -6.75
N VAL A 59 38.61 -6.27 -6.49
CA VAL A 59 37.53 -5.97 -7.43
C VAL A 59 37.76 -4.60 -8.04
N TYR A 60 37.83 -4.57 -9.37
CA TYR A 60 37.93 -3.38 -10.21
C TYR A 60 36.69 -3.25 -11.10
N VAL A 61 36.33 -2.03 -11.46
CA VAL A 61 35.28 -1.72 -12.46
C VAL A 61 35.77 -0.69 -13.46
N LYS A 62 35.24 -0.74 -14.68
CA LYS A 62 35.54 0.28 -15.70
C LYS A 62 34.92 1.62 -15.29
N SER A 63 35.73 2.67 -15.38
CA SER A 63 35.31 4.06 -15.14
C SER A 63 34.39 4.56 -16.27
N LEU A 64 33.83 5.77 -16.09
CA LEU A 64 33.03 6.49 -17.09
C LEU A 64 33.73 7.75 -17.63
N PHE A 65 34.81 8.18 -16.98
CA PHE A 65 35.52 9.44 -17.30
C PHE A 65 36.89 9.19 -17.95
N ASP A 66 37.43 8.00 -17.71
CA ASP A 66 38.61 7.45 -18.34
C ASP A 66 38.33 5.97 -18.69
N ASP A 67 38.90 5.45 -19.78
CA ASP A 67 38.66 4.05 -20.20
C ASP A 67 39.29 3.00 -19.27
N GLY A 68 39.99 3.43 -18.22
CA GLY A 68 40.68 2.61 -17.25
C GLY A 68 39.79 1.91 -16.22
N MET A 69 40.38 0.94 -15.52
CA MET A 69 39.76 0.19 -14.44
C MET A 69 40.12 0.79 -13.08
N LYS A 70 39.13 1.08 -12.23
CA LYS A 70 39.33 1.61 -10.87
C LYS A 70 39.04 0.52 -9.83
N LYS A 71 39.92 0.35 -8.84
CA LYS A 71 39.72 -0.56 -7.70
C LYS A 71 38.61 -0.03 -6.80
N ILE A 72 37.67 -0.88 -6.39
CA ILE A 72 36.54 -0.51 -5.53
C ILE A 72 36.44 -1.33 -4.24
N LYS A 73 36.98 -2.55 -4.18
CA LYS A 73 37.05 -3.33 -2.92
C LYS A 73 38.11 -4.42 -2.95
N SER A 74 38.69 -4.72 -1.79
CA SER A 74 39.44 -5.96 -1.51
C SER A 74 38.63 -6.86 -0.59
N PHE A 75 38.67 -8.17 -0.79
CA PHE A 75 38.05 -9.15 0.12
C PHE A 75 38.82 -10.48 0.19
N THR A 76 38.79 -11.14 1.34
CA THR A 76 39.46 -12.43 1.58
C THR A 76 38.47 -13.58 1.51
N MET A 77 38.85 -14.66 0.82
CA MET A 77 38.09 -15.92 0.71
C MET A 77 38.08 -16.66 2.07
N SER A 78 37.21 -16.28 2.99
CA SER A 78 37.19 -16.77 4.39
C SER A 78 36.14 -17.85 4.70
N LYS A 79 35.23 -18.16 3.77
CA LYS A 79 34.10 -19.10 3.98
C LYS A 79 33.83 -19.92 2.71
N ASP A 80 33.38 -21.16 2.87
CA ASP A 80 33.08 -22.10 1.78
C ASP A 80 32.14 -21.54 0.70
N ARG A 81 31.14 -20.74 1.13
CA ARG A 81 30.35 -19.89 0.24
C ARG A 81 30.18 -18.50 0.85
N MET A 82 30.26 -17.46 0.03
CA MET A 82 30.06 -16.07 0.46
C MET A 82 29.39 -15.18 -0.59
N LEU A 83 28.65 -14.17 -0.11
CA LEU A 83 28.14 -13.05 -0.90
C LEU A 83 28.89 -11.78 -0.47
N VAL A 84 29.64 -11.21 -1.39
CA VAL A 84 30.43 -9.99 -1.18
C VAL A 84 29.69 -8.82 -1.82
N LYS A 85 29.12 -7.95 -0.99
CA LYS A 85 28.53 -6.69 -1.45
C LYS A 85 29.62 -5.63 -1.60
N VAL A 86 29.63 -4.95 -2.74
CA VAL A 86 30.53 -3.84 -3.05
C VAL A 86 29.70 -2.62 -3.41
N ILE A 87 29.84 -1.54 -2.65
CA ILE A 87 29.21 -0.25 -2.97
C ILE A 87 30.13 0.49 -3.94
N SER A 88 29.57 0.88 -5.08
CA SER A 88 30.20 1.74 -6.07
C SER A 88 29.71 3.18 -5.90
N PRO A 89 30.59 4.20 -6.02
CA PRO A 89 30.17 5.61 -6.01
C PRO A 89 29.36 6.02 -7.26
N LYS A 90 29.21 5.13 -8.24
CA LYS A 90 28.45 5.34 -9.47
C LYS A 90 26.96 5.13 -9.22
N LEU A 91 26.18 6.22 -9.15
CA LEU A 91 24.72 6.14 -9.26
C LEU A 91 24.31 5.67 -10.67
N LEU A 92 23.22 4.90 -10.75
CA LEU A 92 22.60 4.52 -12.02
C LEU A 92 21.27 5.27 -12.19
N ILE A 93 21.23 6.17 -13.17
CA ILE A 93 20.01 6.88 -13.58
C ILE A 93 19.46 6.16 -14.81
N ASP A 94 18.30 5.51 -14.69
CA ASP A 94 17.68 4.75 -15.78
C ASP A 94 16.99 5.68 -16.80
N LEU A 95 17.77 6.16 -17.78
CA LEU A 95 17.27 6.93 -18.91
C LEU A 95 16.91 5.97 -20.07
N LYS A 96 15.61 5.69 -20.22
CA LYS A 96 15.10 4.90 -21.35
C LYS A 96 15.32 5.63 -22.68
N THR A 97 16.35 5.22 -23.41
CA THR A 97 16.52 5.55 -24.83
C THR A 97 15.46 4.84 -25.66
N LEU A 98 14.72 5.60 -26.47
CA LEU A 98 13.87 5.05 -27.53
C LEU A 98 14.68 4.97 -28.82
N GLU A 99 14.70 3.81 -29.47
CA GLU A 99 15.24 3.67 -30.82
C GLU A 99 14.31 4.35 -31.83
N ASN A 100 14.88 5.03 -32.82
CA ASN A 100 14.15 5.87 -33.76
C ASN A 100 14.27 5.32 -35.19
N ASN A 101 13.18 4.78 -35.72
CA ASN A 101 13.10 4.28 -37.10
C ASN A 101 12.99 5.43 -38.12
N GLY A 102 14.10 6.13 -38.36
CA GLY A 102 14.23 7.19 -39.36
C GLY A 102 15.55 7.12 -40.11
N LYS A 103 15.56 7.51 -41.39
CA LYS A 103 16.80 7.62 -42.19
C LYS A 103 17.74 8.69 -41.63
N GLN A 104 19.04 8.54 -41.92
CA GLN A 104 20.11 9.40 -41.39
C GLN A 104 19.95 10.88 -41.77
N GLY A 105 20.40 11.77 -40.88
CA GLY A 105 20.67 13.18 -41.17
C GLY A 105 19.74 14.20 -40.51
N GLY A 106 20.23 14.87 -39.46
CA GLY A 106 19.69 16.15 -38.98
C GLY A 106 18.50 16.10 -38.01
N TYR A 107 18.77 16.06 -36.70
CA TYR A 107 17.73 16.24 -35.68
C TYR A 107 17.34 17.72 -35.51
N LYS A 108 16.15 18.14 -35.99
CA LYS A 108 15.58 19.45 -35.61
C LYS A 108 15.05 19.39 -34.17
N ARG A 109 15.82 19.94 -33.22
CA ARG A 109 15.41 20.08 -31.81
C ARG A 109 14.37 21.20 -31.66
N LYS A 110 13.31 20.96 -30.88
CA LYS A 110 12.31 21.98 -30.55
C LYS A 110 12.89 23.05 -29.61
N THR A 111 12.55 24.30 -29.85
CA THR A 111 12.99 25.46 -29.06
C THR A 111 11.81 26.36 -28.72
N HIS A 112 12.02 27.27 -27.77
CA HIS A 112 11.13 28.37 -27.41
C HIS A 112 11.98 29.65 -27.32
N THR A 113 11.47 30.77 -27.82
CA THR A 113 12.15 32.08 -27.74
C THR A 113 11.49 32.91 -26.65
N VAL A 114 12.25 33.22 -25.59
CA VAL A 114 11.81 33.89 -24.35
C VAL A 114 11.15 35.23 -24.66
N GLN A 115 9.95 35.47 -24.11
CA GLN A 115 9.20 36.72 -24.30
C GLN A 115 9.18 37.59 -23.03
N LYS A 116 8.63 38.80 -23.13
CA LYS A 116 8.55 39.74 -22.00
C LYS A 116 7.61 39.20 -20.92
N GLY A 117 8.17 38.75 -19.80
CA GLY A 117 7.44 38.18 -18.67
C GLY A 117 7.64 36.68 -18.48
N ASP A 118 8.37 36.00 -19.38
CA ASP A 118 8.74 34.60 -19.20
C ASP A 118 9.79 34.38 -18.11
N THR A 119 9.73 33.21 -17.49
CA THR A 119 10.71 32.66 -16.55
C THR A 119 11.01 31.22 -16.94
N LEU A 120 12.13 30.64 -16.52
CA LEU A 120 12.36 29.21 -16.76
C LEU A 120 11.28 28.34 -16.11
N THR A 121 10.63 28.81 -15.05
CA THR A 121 9.47 28.14 -14.42
C THR A 121 8.23 28.18 -15.31
N SER A 122 7.86 29.33 -15.89
CA SER A 122 6.71 29.41 -16.83
C SER A 122 6.96 28.57 -18.08
N ILE A 123 8.17 28.64 -18.66
CA ILE A 123 8.56 27.86 -19.84
C ILE A 123 8.57 26.35 -19.51
N ALA A 124 9.14 25.95 -18.36
CA ALA A 124 9.13 24.55 -17.93
C ALA A 124 7.70 24.01 -17.75
N GLN A 125 6.82 24.79 -17.11
CA GLN A 125 5.42 24.42 -16.91
C GLN A 125 4.65 24.36 -18.25
N GLN A 126 4.81 25.36 -19.12
CA GLN A 126 4.18 25.44 -20.44
C GLN A 126 4.54 24.24 -21.32
N TYR A 127 5.80 23.79 -21.27
CA TYR A 127 6.29 22.65 -22.04
C TYR A 127 6.43 21.36 -21.21
N GLN A 128 5.73 21.24 -20.08
CA GLN A 128 5.62 20.02 -19.27
C GLN A 128 6.97 19.35 -18.96
N THR A 129 7.94 20.16 -18.56
CA THR A 129 9.28 19.74 -18.15
C THR A 129 9.70 20.43 -16.84
N THR A 130 10.96 20.34 -16.43
CA THR A 130 11.46 20.97 -15.20
C THR A 130 12.45 22.09 -15.50
N VAL A 131 12.52 23.08 -14.61
CA VAL A 131 13.47 24.20 -14.67
C VAL A 131 14.91 23.67 -14.81
N ARG A 132 15.26 22.67 -14.01
CA ARG A 132 16.56 21.98 -14.02
C ARG A 132 16.84 21.21 -15.32
N ALA A 133 15.81 20.70 -16.01
CA ALA A 133 15.97 20.10 -17.32
C ALA A 133 16.27 21.16 -18.41
N LEU A 134 15.61 22.33 -18.35
CA LEU A 134 15.92 23.45 -19.25
C LEU A 134 17.30 24.04 -18.99
N GLU A 135 17.65 24.27 -17.73
CA GLU A 135 18.97 24.71 -17.26
C GLU A 135 20.10 23.83 -17.80
N ASN A 136 20.06 22.52 -17.51
CA ASN A 136 21.06 21.55 -17.97
C ASN A 136 21.12 21.45 -19.51
N LEU A 137 19.98 21.49 -20.20
CA LEU A 137 19.91 21.35 -21.66
C LEU A 137 20.42 22.60 -22.40
N ASN A 138 20.39 23.77 -21.75
CA ASN A 138 20.82 25.04 -22.32
C ASN A 138 22.15 25.55 -21.77
N LYS A 139 22.71 24.90 -20.73
CA LYS A 139 23.90 25.33 -19.99
C LYS A 139 23.76 26.76 -19.44
N LEU A 140 22.65 27.02 -18.75
CA LEU A 140 22.37 28.34 -18.18
C LEU A 140 23.13 28.52 -16.86
N GLU A 141 23.99 29.52 -16.79
CA GLU A 141 24.84 29.79 -15.61
C GLU A 141 24.06 30.38 -14.42
N ASN A 142 22.86 30.93 -14.66
CA ASN A 142 21.99 31.45 -13.62
C ASN A 142 20.52 31.18 -13.94
N ILE A 143 19.90 30.29 -13.16
CA ILE A 143 18.51 29.82 -13.36
C ILE A 143 17.46 30.94 -13.25
N ASN A 144 17.80 32.07 -12.63
CA ASN A 144 16.93 33.23 -12.41
C ASN A 144 17.15 34.36 -13.43
N LYS A 145 18.06 34.19 -14.41
CA LYS A 145 18.33 35.20 -15.45
C LYS A 145 18.24 34.60 -16.85
N ILE A 146 17.10 34.83 -17.50
CA ILE A 146 16.94 34.67 -18.94
C ILE A 146 16.57 36.00 -19.60
N SER A 147 17.05 36.22 -20.81
CA SER A 147 16.86 37.46 -21.56
C SER A 147 15.74 37.32 -22.59
N ILE A 148 14.97 38.39 -22.80
CA ILE A 148 13.97 38.44 -23.88
C ILE A 148 14.68 38.25 -25.22
N GLY A 149 14.15 37.37 -26.09
CA GLY A 149 14.78 36.96 -27.35
C GLY A 149 15.74 35.77 -27.23
N GLN A 150 16.08 35.30 -26.02
CA GLN A 150 16.93 34.13 -25.83
C GLN A 150 16.24 32.84 -26.31
N ILE A 151 16.97 31.96 -26.99
CA ILE A 151 16.43 30.70 -27.51
C ILE A 151 16.72 29.55 -26.54
N ILE A 152 15.67 29.06 -25.89
CA ILE A 152 15.69 27.93 -24.96
C ILE A 152 15.34 26.64 -25.70
N LYS A 153 16.30 25.73 -25.76
CA LYS A 153 16.14 24.35 -26.25
C LYS A 153 15.23 23.59 -25.29
N LEU A 154 14.23 22.90 -25.84
CA LEU A 154 13.30 22.08 -25.09
C LEU A 154 13.70 20.59 -25.16
N PRO A 155 13.43 19.81 -24.10
CA PRO A 155 13.53 18.35 -24.16
C PRO A 155 12.43 17.76 -25.07
N VAL A 156 12.58 16.48 -25.39
CA VAL A 156 11.62 15.74 -26.23
C VAL A 156 10.69 14.95 -25.30
N ASN A 157 9.43 15.36 -25.23
CA ASN A 157 8.52 14.95 -24.16
C ASN A 157 7.79 13.62 -24.40
N THR A 158 7.51 12.92 -23.30
CA THR A 158 6.28 12.13 -23.12
C THR A 158 5.62 12.54 -21.78
N PRO A 159 4.29 12.82 -21.74
CA PRO A 159 3.62 13.46 -20.59
C PRO A 159 2.87 12.45 -19.69
N ALA A 160 2.16 12.83 -18.62
CA ALA A 160 0.77 13.35 -18.64
C ALA A 160 0.36 13.84 -17.20
N THR A 161 -0.75 14.56 -16.97
CA THR A 161 -2.02 14.60 -17.72
C THR A 161 -2.81 15.90 -17.49
N GLY A 162 -3.53 16.37 -18.51
CA GLY A 162 -4.67 17.30 -18.36
C GLY A 162 -4.71 18.40 -19.43
N SER A 163 -5.74 18.44 -20.28
CA SER A 163 -5.97 19.57 -21.19
C SER A 163 -7.42 19.70 -21.69
N LYS A 164 -7.95 20.91 -21.53
CA LYS A 164 -9.17 21.56 -22.08
C LYS A 164 -8.92 23.07 -21.88
N ILE A 165 -9.31 24.02 -22.73
CA ILE A 165 -10.11 24.06 -23.98
C ILE A 165 -9.78 25.39 -24.73
N SER A 166 -10.00 25.46 -26.07
CA SER A 166 -10.07 26.71 -26.90
C SER A 166 -8.79 27.59 -27.01
N GLN A 167 -8.61 28.56 -27.93
CA GLN A 167 -9.10 28.95 -29.30
C GLN A 167 -8.18 30.14 -29.75
N ASP A 168 -8.11 30.65 -30.99
CA ASP A 168 -8.25 30.13 -32.37
C ASP A 168 -7.84 31.26 -33.35
N LYS A 169 -7.37 30.95 -34.58
CA LYS A 169 -7.62 31.76 -35.79
C LYS A 169 -7.19 31.08 -37.12
N LYS A 170 -7.99 31.36 -38.15
CA LYS A 170 -7.88 31.00 -39.59
C LYS A 170 -6.79 31.82 -40.34
N PRO A 171 -6.41 31.56 -41.63
CA PRO A 171 -7.25 31.10 -42.77
C PRO A 171 -6.83 29.80 -43.51
N GLN A 172 -7.63 29.49 -44.54
CA GLN A 172 -7.74 28.28 -45.41
C GLN A 172 -7.44 28.68 -46.90
N PRO A 173 -7.68 27.86 -47.96
CA PRO A 173 -8.07 26.43 -48.07
C PRO A 173 -6.97 25.61 -48.85
N LEU A 174 -7.09 24.69 -49.83
CA LEU A 174 -8.12 24.04 -50.69
C LEU A 174 -7.66 22.63 -51.16
N LYS A 175 -8.59 21.63 -51.20
CA LYS A 175 -8.77 20.55 -52.23
C LYS A 175 -7.59 19.55 -52.51
N LYS A 176 -7.77 18.33 -53.03
CA LYS A 176 -8.95 17.56 -53.53
C LYS A 176 -8.71 16.02 -53.41
N GLN A 177 -9.78 15.24 -53.29
CA GLN A 177 -9.87 13.80 -53.63
C GLN A 177 -10.27 13.64 -55.13
N PRO A 178 -10.44 12.44 -55.76
CA PRO A 178 -10.64 11.06 -55.22
C PRO A 178 -9.67 10.01 -55.89
N GLU A 179 -9.85 8.68 -56.01
CA GLU A 179 -10.85 7.65 -55.60
C GLU A 179 -10.27 6.20 -55.64
N ASN A 180 -11.09 5.18 -55.31
CA ASN A 180 -11.28 3.80 -55.88
C ASN A 180 -10.10 2.94 -56.46
N ALA A 181 -10.09 1.60 -56.37
CA ALA A 181 -10.96 0.60 -55.69
C ALA A 181 -10.30 -0.81 -55.60
N LYS A 182 -10.88 -1.70 -54.75
CA LYS A 182 -11.12 -3.18 -54.84
C LYS A 182 -10.12 -4.11 -55.59
N SER A 183 -9.99 -5.43 -55.32
CA SER A 183 -10.35 -6.35 -54.20
C SER A 183 -9.97 -7.80 -54.62
N GLN A 184 -9.70 -8.71 -53.66
CA GLN A 184 -9.59 -10.19 -53.83
C GLN A 184 -8.44 -10.73 -54.73
N LYS A 185 -7.60 -11.72 -54.36
CA LYS A 185 -7.75 -13.09 -53.79
C LYS A 185 -7.92 -14.22 -54.85
N SER A 186 -6.84 -14.95 -55.16
CA SER A 186 -6.74 -16.43 -55.09
C SER A 186 -5.35 -16.93 -55.58
N ALA A 187 -5.05 -18.23 -55.43
CA ALA A 187 -3.77 -18.90 -55.78
C ALA A 187 -4.02 -20.43 -55.93
N PRO A 188 -2.98 -21.29 -56.01
CA PRO A 188 -1.99 -21.54 -57.09
C PRO A 188 -2.33 -22.89 -57.82
N PRO A 189 -1.45 -23.66 -58.55
CA PRO A 189 -0.24 -24.35 -58.03
C PRO A 189 0.96 -24.64 -59.00
N LYS A 190 2.14 -24.92 -58.40
CA LYS A 190 3.25 -25.86 -58.75
C LYS A 190 3.58 -26.27 -60.20
N HIS A 191 4.88 -26.21 -60.57
CA HIS A 191 5.79 -27.40 -60.57
C HIS A 191 7.30 -27.05 -60.70
N ASP A 192 8.15 -28.09 -60.65
CA ASP A 192 9.61 -28.16 -60.46
C ASP A 192 10.47 -27.99 -61.76
N ALA A 193 11.82 -27.91 -61.80
CA ALA A 193 12.88 -27.41 -60.90
C ALA A 193 14.27 -27.51 -61.62
N LYS A 194 15.37 -27.05 -60.96
CA LYS A 194 16.81 -27.11 -61.36
C LYS A 194 17.29 -26.10 -62.42
N LYS A 195 18.58 -25.66 -62.45
CA LYS A 195 19.59 -25.44 -61.39
C LYS A 195 20.78 -24.67 -62.02
N ALA A 196 21.21 -23.54 -61.45
CA ALA A 196 22.48 -22.88 -61.76
C ALA A 196 22.96 -22.08 -60.52
N ASP A 197 24.26 -21.82 -60.42
CA ASP A 197 24.90 -21.29 -59.21
C ASP A 197 25.47 -19.87 -59.44
N GLN A 198 25.13 -18.93 -58.56
CA GLN A 198 25.79 -17.63 -58.43
C GLN A 198 25.77 -17.19 -56.96
N SER A 199 26.96 -16.93 -56.42
CA SER A 199 27.15 -16.44 -55.06
C SER A 199 26.61 -15.01 -54.89
N SER A 200 25.53 -14.87 -54.14
CA SER A 200 25.08 -13.60 -53.56
C SER A 200 25.38 -13.55 -52.07
N GLU A 201 25.63 -12.34 -51.53
CA GLU A 201 25.81 -12.17 -50.09
C GLU A 201 24.54 -12.59 -49.33
N PRO A 202 24.66 -13.18 -48.12
CA PRO A 202 23.51 -13.59 -47.32
C PRO A 202 22.70 -12.36 -46.91
N GLY A 203 21.62 -12.09 -47.66
CA GLY A 203 20.75 -10.94 -47.44
C GLY A 203 20.14 -10.93 -46.04
N LEU A 204 19.59 -9.78 -45.63
CA LEU A 204 19.09 -9.54 -44.28
C LEU A 204 18.15 -10.65 -43.76
N GLU A 205 17.37 -11.27 -44.64
CA GLU A 205 16.46 -12.37 -44.30
C GLU A 205 17.16 -13.72 -44.08
N ASP A 206 18.26 -14.02 -44.76
CA ASP A 206 19.09 -15.20 -44.46
C ASP A 206 19.88 -14.99 -43.16
N TYR A 207 20.39 -13.77 -42.92
CA TYR A 207 21.01 -13.44 -41.63
C TYR A 207 20.00 -13.54 -40.47
N LYS A 208 18.76 -13.07 -40.66
CA LYS A 208 17.65 -13.29 -39.71
C LYS A 208 17.34 -14.77 -39.55
N ASN A 209 17.25 -15.55 -40.63
CA ASN A 209 16.91 -16.97 -40.56
C ASN A 209 17.97 -17.76 -39.79
N ARG A 210 19.26 -17.57 -40.09
CA ARG A 210 20.36 -18.19 -39.33
C ARG A 210 20.41 -17.72 -37.87
N ALA A 211 20.03 -16.47 -37.60
CA ALA A 211 19.89 -15.96 -36.23
C ALA A 211 18.66 -16.55 -35.51
N LEU A 212 17.57 -16.80 -36.23
CA LEU A 212 16.35 -17.42 -35.72
C LEU A 212 16.55 -18.93 -35.50
N GLU A 213 17.29 -19.61 -36.37
CA GLU A 213 17.73 -20.99 -36.21
C GLU A 213 18.64 -21.11 -34.99
N LYS A 214 19.65 -20.26 -34.83
CA LYS A 214 20.46 -20.24 -33.59
C LYS A 214 19.66 -19.86 -32.35
N LEU A 215 18.65 -18.99 -32.46
CA LEU A 215 17.75 -18.65 -31.36
C LEU A 215 16.86 -19.84 -30.99
N ASN A 216 16.40 -20.62 -31.99
CA ASN A 216 15.61 -21.84 -31.80
C ASN A 216 16.48 -22.99 -31.26
N GLU A 217 17.72 -23.12 -31.72
CA GLU A 217 18.74 -24.06 -31.22
C GLU A 217 19.04 -23.76 -29.75
N TRP A 218 19.34 -22.51 -29.39
CA TRP A 218 19.51 -22.07 -28.00
C TRP A 218 18.22 -22.17 -27.17
N TYR A 219 17.04 -22.05 -27.79
CA TYR A 219 15.76 -22.23 -27.12
C TYR A 219 15.50 -23.70 -26.81
N GLU A 220 15.74 -24.62 -27.75
CA GLU A 220 15.57 -26.06 -27.56
C GLU A 220 16.67 -26.66 -26.67
N ASP A 221 17.93 -26.23 -26.76
CA ASP A 221 18.98 -26.57 -25.79
C ASP A 221 18.65 -26.00 -24.40
N GLY A 222 18.22 -24.74 -24.31
CA GLY A 222 17.79 -24.11 -23.07
C GLY A 222 16.61 -24.84 -22.42
N LYS A 223 15.66 -25.31 -23.24
CA LYS A 223 14.48 -26.13 -22.87
C LYS A 223 14.86 -27.57 -22.51
N LYS A 224 15.90 -28.14 -23.12
CA LYS A 224 16.45 -29.47 -22.80
C LYS A 224 17.16 -29.43 -21.45
N ALA A 225 18.02 -28.42 -21.22
CA ALA A 225 18.61 -28.13 -19.92
C ALA A 225 17.54 -27.81 -18.85
N LEU A 226 16.45 -27.12 -19.24
CA LEU A 226 15.27 -26.95 -18.39
C LEU A 226 14.64 -28.30 -18.04
N THR A 227 14.41 -29.17 -19.02
CA THR A 227 13.76 -30.48 -18.86
C THR A 227 14.56 -31.41 -17.95
N GLU A 228 15.88 -31.41 -18.08
CA GLU A 228 16.77 -32.18 -17.19
C GLU A 228 16.79 -31.62 -15.76
N ALA A 229 16.65 -30.29 -15.58
CA ALA A 229 16.48 -29.65 -14.28
C ALA A 229 15.05 -29.78 -13.68
N ILE A 230 14.03 -30.01 -14.51
CA ILE A 230 12.60 -30.05 -14.16
C ILE A 230 12.20 -31.34 -13.40
N LYS A 231 13.13 -32.27 -13.19
CA LYS A 231 12.88 -33.49 -12.37
C LYS A 231 12.59 -33.24 -10.88
N ILE A 232 12.59 -31.98 -10.42
CA ILE A 232 12.00 -31.57 -9.14
C ILE A 232 11.04 -30.39 -9.37
N GLU A 233 9.75 -30.68 -9.14
CA GLU A 233 8.49 -29.91 -9.20
C GLU A 233 8.43 -28.42 -9.66
N MET A 234 7.35 -28.13 -10.40
CA MET A 234 7.05 -26.88 -11.11
C MET A 234 6.34 -25.81 -10.26
N LYS A 235 6.56 -24.52 -10.56
CA LYS A 235 5.46 -23.54 -10.67
C LYS A 235 5.77 -22.31 -11.54
N GLU A 236 4.70 -21.63 -11.95
CA GLU A 236 4.66 -20.60 -12.99
C GLU A 236 5.40 -19.31 -12.62
N ASP A 237 6.09 -18.70 -13.60
CA ASP A 237 6.47 -17.28 -13.57
C ASP A 237 5.37 -16.41 -14.21
N ARG A 238 5.18 -15.20 -13.68
CA ARG A 238 4.32 -14.16 -14.26
C ARG A 238 4.99 -12.81 -14.16
N SER A 239 5.29 -12.23 -15.32
CA SER A 239 5.81 -10.87 -15.44
C SER A 239 4.81 -9.93 -16.14
N GLN A 240 5.04 -8.63 -15.95
CA GLN A 240 4.28 -7.47 -16.48
C GLN A 240 2.89 -7.20 -15.85
N ASP A 241 2.58 -5.90 -15.70
CA ASP A 241 1.28 -5.29 -15.41
C ASP A 241 0.40 -5.83 -14.27
N GLY A 242 0.95 -5.92 -13.06
CA GLY A 242 0.13 -6.16 -11.84
C GLY A 242 0.85 -6.00 -10.49
N GLY A 243 1.98 -5.29 -10.44
CA GLY A 243 2.94 -5.34 -9.33
C GLY A 243 2.35 -5.10 -7.94
N THR A 244 2.34 -6.14 -7.10
CA THR A 244 1.88 -6.11 -5.71
C THR A 244 2.79 -5.27 -4.80
N PRO A 245 2.27 -4.79 -3.64
CA PRO A 245 2.99 -3.89 -2.74
C PRO A 245 4.05 -4.69 -1.99
N LYS A 246 5.25 -4.75 -2.56
CA LYS A 246 6.41 -5.39 -1.92
C LYS A 246 6.64 -4.75 -0.56
N SER A 247 6.69 -5.55 0.49
CA SER A 247 7.06 -5.07 1.81
C SER A 247 8.56 -4.85 1.86
N ASP A 248 9.03 -3.61 2.06
CA ASP A 248 10.45 -3.25 2.19
C ASP A 248 11.14 -3.84 3.44
N VAL A 249 10.49 -4.77 4.16
CA VAL A 249 11.04 -5.50 5.30
C VAL A 249 12.11 -6.49 4.79
N PRO A 250 13.39 -6.33 5.13
CA PRO A 250 14.42 -7.25 4.68
C PRO A 250 14.15 -8.65 5.22
N ASN A 251 14.26 -9.69 4.38
CA ASN A 251 14.10 -11.07 4.84
C ASN A 251 15.34 -11.53 5.61
N LEU A 252 15.39 -11.13 6.89
CA LEU A 252 16.43 -11.39 7.88
C LEU A 252 16.53 -12.88 8.28
N CYS A 253 15.50 -13.67 8.03
CA CYS A 253 15.26 -14.93 8.75
C CYS A 253 15.68 -16.21 8.00
N LYS A 254 16.77 -16.14 7.22
CA LYS A 254 17.22 -17.26 6.36
C LYS A 254 17.78 -18.49 7.10
N SER A 255 17.94 -18.45 8.42
CA SER A 255 18.53 -19.56 9.20
C SER A 255 18.06 -19.64 10.66
N SER A 256 16.96 -18.98 11.05
CA SER A 256 16.57 -18.87 12.46
C SER A 256 15.72 -20.06 12.95
N PRO A 257 16.11 -20.78 14.02
CA PRO A 257 15.31 -21.85 14.62
C PRO A 257 14.11 -21.33 15.45
N GLN A 258 13.69 -20.07 15.23
CA GLN A 258 12.71 -19.34 16.05
C GLN A 258 11.39 -19.08 15.31
N CYS A 259 11.27 -19.46 14.03
CA CYS A 259 10.01 -19.34 13.28
C CYS A 259 9.10 -20.54 13.53
N ILE A 260 7.80 -20.30 13.72
CA ILE A 260 6.80 -21.34 13.97
C ILE A 260 6.42 -22.02 12.64
N SER A 261 6.45 -23.35 12.61
CA SER A 261 5.97 -24.19 11.50
C SER A 261 5.22 -25.45 11.97
N SER A 262 4.75 -25.46 13.22
CA SER A 262 3.97 -26.54 13.86
C SER A 262 3.39 -26.04 15.19
N GLY A 263 2.58 -26.85 15.87
CA GLY A 263 2.04 -26.56 17.22
C GLY A 263 0.66 -25.88 17.23
N GLN A 264 0.28 -25.33 18.39
CA GLN A 264 -1.03 -24.72 18.63
C GLN A 264 -0.90 -23.46 19.51
N SER A 265 -1.52 -22.34 19.14
CA SER A 265 -1.51 -21.09 19.92
C SER A 265 -2.56 -20.07 19.46
N GLU A 266 -2.94 -19.12 20.33
CA GLU A 266 -3.76 -17.95 19.95
C GLU A 266 -3.10 -17.09 18.86
N LEU A 267 -1.76 -17.05 18.80
CA LEU A 267 -1.05 -16.38 17.71
C LEU A 267 -1.34 -17.02 16.35
N ILE A 268 -1.34 -18.36 16.27
CA ILE A 268 -1.72 -19.09 15.06
C ILE A 268 -3.21 -18.86 14.74
N ARG A 269 -4.10 -18.84 15.75
CA ARG A 269 -5.53 -18.58 15.57
C ARG A 269 -5.79 -17.21 14.92
N GLU A 270 -5.12 -16.18 15.45
CA GLU A 270 -5.23 -14.83 14.93
C GLU A 270 -4.67 -14.73 13.51
N ILE A 271 -3.51 -15.34 13.24
CA ILE A 271 -2.93 -15.41 11.87
C ILE A 271 -3.92 -16.07 10.90
N ASN A 272 -4.50 -17.20 11.29
CA ASN A 272 -5.47 -17.92 10.47
C ASN A 272 -6.75 -17.11 10.19
N ILE A 273 -7.30 -16.39 11.18
CA ILE A 273 -8.42 -15.46 10.97
C ILE A 273 -8.08 -14.41 9.91
N ARG A 274 -6.84 -13.90 9.91
CA ARG A 274 -6.34 -12.88 8.99
C ARG A 274 -6.04 -13.41 7.59
N LEU A 275 -5.59 -14.66 7.50
CA LEU A 275 -5.33 -15.36 6.25
C LEU A 275 -6.61 -15.94 5.59
N ALA A 276 -7.80 -15.70 6.13
CA ALA A 276 -9.06 -16.19 5.54
C ALA A 276 -9.24 -15.76 4.07
N GLY A 277 -8.65 -14.64 3.64
CA GLY A 277 -8.65 -14.17 2.25
C GLY A 277 -7.49 -14.69 1.37
N PHE A 278 -6.62 -15.55 1.90
CA PHE A 278 -5.45 -16.14 1.20
C PHE A 278 -5.55 -17.66 1.33
N GLY A 279 -6.01 -18.36 0.29
CA GLY A 279 -6.21 -19.82 0.28
C GLY A 279 -7.42 -20.33 1.08
N GLY A 280 -8.00 -19.49 1.95
CA GLY A 280 -9.22 -19.80 2.70
C GLY A 280 -8.97 -20.37 4.10
N ALA A 281 -8.01 -19.81 4.85
CA ALA A 281 -7.68 -20.27 6.20
C ALA A 281 -8.88 -20.25 7.16
N LEU A 282 -8.99 -21.31 7.96
CA LEU A 282 -10.02 -21.53 8.98
C LEU A 282 -9.51 -21.05 10.34
N PRO A 283 -10.34 -20.48 11.23
CA PRO A 283 -9.92 -19.87 12.49
C PRO A 283 -9.52 -20.87 13.61
N THR A 284 -8.82 -21.94 13.24
CA THR A 284 -8.17 -22.89 14.16
C THR A 284 -6.91 -22.29 14.78
N ASP A 285 -6.62 -22.64 16.03
CA ASP A 285 -5.35 -22.30 16.69
C ASP A 285 -4.20 -23.26 16.38
N LYS A 286 -4.46 -24.34 15.63
CA LYS A 286 -3.45 -25.33 15.23
C LYS A 286 -2.76 -24.92 13.94
N PHE A 287 -1.45 -25.15 13.86
CA PHE A 287 -0.70 -25.01 12.62
C PHE A 287 -0.99 -26.21 11.71
N THR A 288 -1.80 -26.00 10.67
CA THR A 288 -2.24 -27.04 9.73
C THR A 288 -1.54 -26.94 8.36
N PRO A 289 -1.60 -27.97 7.51
CA PRO A 289 -1.15 -27.85 6.12
C PRO A 289 -1.87 -26.74 5.33
N LEU A 290 -3.13 -26.44 5.68
CA LEU A 290 -3.84 -25.28 5.17
C LEU A 290 -3.21 -23.97 5.67
N THR A 291 -2.90 -23.87 6.97
CA THR A 291 -2.19 -22.71 7.56
C THR A 291 -0.87 -22.44 6.80
N GLU A 292 -0.06 -23.48 6.57
CA GLU A 292 1.19 -23.38 5.82
C GLU A 292 0.96 -22.88 4.38
N ALA A 293 0.00 -23.46 3.65
CA ALA A 293 -0.32 -23.06 2.28
C ALA A 293 -0.81 -21.59 2.20
N CYS A 294 -1.61 -21.16 3.16
CA CYS A 294 -2.09 -19.78 3.29
C CYS A 294 -0.95 -18.80 3.62
N ILE A 295 0.00 -19.18 4.48
CA ILE A 295 1.22 -18.40 4.77
C ILE A 295 2.09 -18.29 3.51
N LYS A 296 2.34 -19.40 2.81
CA LYS A 296 3.08 -19.43 1.54
C LYS A 296 2.46 -18.50 0.51
N GLN A 297 1.13 -18.54 0.35
CA GLN A 297 0.42 -17.62 -0.54
C GLN A 297 0.58 -16.15 -0.14
N PHE A 298 0.47 -15.80 1.15
CA PHE A 298 0.69 -14.41 1.60
C PHE A 298 2.13 -13.94 1.37
N GLN A 299 3.11 -14.82 1.58
CA GLN A 299 4.53 -14.57 1.34
C GLN A 299 4.86 -14.29 -0.13
N ARG A 300 4.32 -15.10 -1.06
CA ARG A 300 4.45 -14.86 -2.50
C ARG A 300 3.66 -13.62 -2.93
N ASP A 301 2.35 -13.62 -2.70
CA ASP A 301 1.42 -12.69 -3.34
C ASP A 301 1.58 -11.25 -2.81
N TYR A 302 1.66 -11.07 -1.48
CA TYR A 302 1.78 -9.74 -0.85
C TYR A 302 3.22 -9.39 -0.51
N MET A 303 3.93 -10.22 0.27
CA MET A 303 5.27 -9.86 0.75
C MET A 303 6.33 -9.81 -0.37
N GLY A 304 6.16 -10.60 -1.44
CA GLY A 304 7.14 -10.74 -2.52
C GLY A 304 8.41 -11.49 -2.09
N VAL A 305 8.31 -12.39 -1.10
CA VAL A 305 9.43 -13.16 -0.53
C VAL A 305 9.28 -14.67 -0.81
N PRO A 306 10.36 -15.48 -0.69
CA PRO A 306 10.26 -16.92 -0.86
C PRO A 306 9.24 -17.58 0.09
N GLU A 307 8.51 -18.57 -0.43
CA GLU A 307 7.42 -19.30 0.23
C GLU A 307 7.92 -20.27 1.31
N THR A 308 8.43 -19.74 2.42
CA THR A 308 8.89 -20.56 3.55
C THR A 308 7.76 -21.32 4.24
N GLY A 309 6.53 -20.80 4.18
CA GLY A 309 5.37 -21.31 4.93
C GLY A 309 5.45 -21.09 6.44
N LYS A 310 6.54 -20.52 6.95
CA LYS A 310 6.78 -20.34 8.39
C LYS A 310 6.35 -18.97 8.87
N ILE A 311 5.77 -18.92 10.07
CA ILE A 311 5.51 -17.68 10.79
C ILE A 311 6.85 -17.19 11.35
N CYS A 312 7.32 -16.03 10.90
CA CYS A 312 8.51 -15.34 11.38
C CYS A 312 8.14 -13.91 11.80
N GLY A 313 8.95 -13.21 12.61
CA GLY A 313 8.65 -11.83 13.04
C GLY A 313 8.40 -10.84 11.90
N SER A 314 9.10 -10.99 10.76
CA SER A 314 8.86 -10.18 9.55
C SER A 314 7.49 -10.45 8.92
N PHE A 315 7.02 -11.69 8.95
CA PHE A 315 5.67 -12.06 8.51
C PHE A 315 4.60 -11.47 9.45
N LEU A 316 4.80 -11.52 10.78
CA LEU A 316 3.87 -10.90 11.74
C LEU A 316 3.73 -9.39 11.50
N ALA A 317 4.85 -8.66 11.43
CA ALA A 317 4.85 -7.22 11.19
C ALA A 317 4.21 -6.85 9.85
N THR A 318 4.40 -7.68 8.82
CA THR A 318 3.84 -7.46 7.49
C THR A 318 2.34 -7.78 7.44
N LEU A 319 1.86 -8.76 8.20
CA LEU A 319 0.42 -9.08 8.33
C LEU A 319 -0.33 -8.08 9.23
N ASP A 320 0.35 -7.46 10.20
CA ASP A 320 -0.14 -6.24 10.88
C ASP A 320 -0.16 -5.03 9.92
N LYS A 321 0.87 -4.82 9.08
CA LYS A 321 0.90 -3.74 8.06
C LYS A 321 -0.26 -3.85 7.07
N PHE A 322 -0.55 -5.07 6.59
CA PHE A 322 -1.64 -5.36 5.66
C PHE A 322 -3.02 -4.92 6.19
N TYR A 323 -3.23 -4.97 7.52
CA TYR A 323 -4.47 -4.44 8.12
C TYR A 323 -4.66 -2.95 7.79
N TYR A 324 -3.61 -2.15 7.93
CA TYR A 324 -3.65 -0.69 7.74
C TYR A 324 -3.70 -0.29 6.26
N GLU A 325 -3.03 -1.01 5.35
CA GLU A 325 -3.04 -0.70 3.91
C GLU A 325 -4.41 -0.94 3.24
N TYR A 326 -5.17 -1.90 3.76
CA TYR A 326 -6.50 -2.26 3.23
C TYR A 326 -7.60 -2.00 4.27
N PRO A 327 -7.88 -0.73 4.64
CA PRO A 327 -8.87 -0.40 5.67
C PRO A 327 -10.28 -0.78 5.21
N ILE A 328 -11.13 -1.14 6.17
CA ILE A 328 -12.50 -1.65 5.92
C ILE A 328 -13.61 -0.69 6.40
N SER A 329 -13.25 0.40 7.08
CA SER A 329 -14.19 1.40 7.64
C SER A 329 -15.18 1.94 6.60
N GLY A 330 -14.71 2.29 5.40
CA GLY A 330 -15.56 2.79 4.31
C GLY A 330 -16.64 1.81 3.84
N PHE A 331 -16.43 0.50 4.01
CA PHE A 331 -17.39 -0.52 3.60
C PHE A 331 -18.48 -0.80 4.65
N MET A 332 -18.24 -0.46 5.93
CA MET A 332 -19.10 -0.89 7.05
C MET A 332 -20.47 -0.20 7.11
N LYS A 333 -20.74 0.82 6.28
CA LYS A 333 -21.96 1.65 6.36
C LYS A 333 -23.29 0.86 6.25
N LYS A 334 -23.32 -0.25 5.49
CA LYS A 334 -24.47 -1.19 5.43
C LYS A 334 -24.13 -2.58 5.98
N ALA A 335 -23.07 -2.69 6.78
CA ALA A 335 -22.69 -3.95 7.41
C ALA A 335 -23.54 -4.27 8.66
N THR A 336 -24.19 -3.25 9.24
CA THR A 336 -25.15 -3.36 10.35
C THR A 336 -26.58 -3.64 9.87
N CYS A 337 -27.38 -4.25 10.73
CA CYS A 337 -28.78 -4.55 10.51
C CYS A 337 -29.64 -3.27 10.43
N PRO A 338 -30.46 -3.09 9.38
CA PRO A 338 -31.25 -1.87 9.16
C PRO A 338 -32.61 -1.85 9.88
N CYS A 339 -32.95 -2.87 10.69
CA CYS A 339 -34.32 -3.07 11.19
C CYS A 339 -34.80 -2.08 12.27
N GLY A 340 -33.93 -1.22 12.81
CA GLY A 340 -34.22 -0.30 13.92
C GLY A 340 -34.48 -0.96 15.29
N LYS A 341 -34.80 -2.25 15.35
CA LYS A 341 -35.17 -2.98 16.58
C LYS A 341 -34.01 -3.66 17.32
N CYS A 342 -32.83 -3.76 16.70
CA CYS A 342 -31.63 -4.33 17.32
C CYS A 342 -30.48 -3.30 17.28
N LYS A 343 -29.46 -3.47 18.13
CA LYS A 343 -28.32 -2.53 18.24
C LYS A 343 -27.29 -2.76 17.11
N GLY A 344 -27.76 -2.65 15.86
CA GLY A 344 -27.00 -2.91 14.62
C GLY A 344 -26.68 -4.40 14.36
N TYR A 345 -26.88 -5.27 15.33
CA TYR A 345 -26.62 -6.72 15.28
C TYR A 345 -27.67 -7.44 16.12
N GLY A 346 -27.96 -8.70 15.78
CA GLY A 346 -29.06 -9.48 16.36
C GLY A 346 -28.97 -9.72 17.86
N ASN A 347 -30.09 -10.14 18.45
CA ASN A 347 -30.29 -10.25 19.90
C ASN A 347 -29.87 -11.64 20.43
N LYS A 348 -28.83 -12.25 19.84
CA LYS A 348 -28.26 -13.58 20.16
C LYS A 348 -29.22 -14.79 20.12
N ARG A 349 -30.45 -14.68 19.58
CA ARG A 349 -31.41 -15.81 19.56
C ARG A 349 -30.97 -16.88 18.56
N LYS A 350 -31.03 -18.13 18.99
CA LYS A 350 -30.67 -19.31 18.18
C LYS A 350 -31.83 -20.30 18.18
N GLY A 351 -31.90 -21.19 17.19
CA GLY A 351 -32.95 -22.21 17.07
C GLY A 351 -34.31 -21.73 16.52
N ILE A 352 -34.42 -20.50 16.02
CA ILE A 352 -35.72 -19.93 15.61
C ILE A 352 -36.10 -20.36 14.18
N LYS A 353 -37.30 -20.90 13.96
CA LYS A 353 -37.74 -21.34 12.62
C LYS A 353 -37.89 -20.16 11.63
N SER A 354 -37.33 -20.29 10.44
CA SER A 354 -37.39 -19.30 9.34
C SER A 354 -37.67 -19.99 8.01
N GLY A 355 -38.95 -20.29 7.76
CA GLY A 355 -39.36 -21.18 6.67
C GLY A 355 -38.89 -22.61 6.94
N ALA A 356 -38.10 -23.16 6.01
CA ALA A 356 -37.41 -24.45 6.16
C ALA A 356 -36.03 -24.35 6.86
N ASN A 357 -35.55 -23.14 7.15
CA ASN A 357 -34.23 -22.92 7.76
C ASN A 357 -34.34 -22.65 9.27
N THR A 358 -33.25 -22.87 10.00
CA THR A 358 -33.09 -22.46 11.41
C THR A 358 -32.25 -21.20 11.51
N ALA A 359 -32.81 -20.16 12.13
CA ALA A 359 -32.17 -18.86 12.32
C ALA A 359 -31.34 -18.82 13.62
N ASN A 360 -30.08 -18.44 13.48
CA ASN A 360 -29.10 -18.30 14.55
C ASN A 360 -28.46 -16.91 14.47
N GLU A 361 -28.80 -16.03 15.40
CA GLU A 361 -28.20 -14.70 15.53
C GLU A 361 -26.86 -14.78 16.26
N TYR A 362 -25.79 -14.44 15.57
CA TYR A 362 -24.44 -14.33 16.15
C TYR A 362 -24.19 -12.90 16.66
N PRO A 363 -23.29 -12.68 17.63
CA PRO A 363 -23.21 -11.40 18.35
C PRO A 363 -22.52 -10.26 17.58
N GLY A 364 -22.33 -10.40 16.26
CA GLY A 364 -21.60 -9.47 15.40
C GLY A 364 -21.44 -10.04 13.99
N LEU A 365 -20.49 -9.54 13.22
CA LEU A 365 -20.01 -10.17 11.97
C LEU A 365 -18.80 -11.05 12.27
N HIS A 366 -18.70 -12.20 11.61
CA HIS A 366 -17.54 -13.08 11.73
C HIS A 366 -16.29 -12.43 11.13
N ARG A 367 -15.17 -12.45 11.86
CA ARG A 367 -13.94 -11.74 11.47
C ARG A 367 -13.38 -12.17 10.11
N SER A 368 -13.44 -13.46 9.76
CA SER A 368 -12.98 -13.96 8.45
C SER A 368 -13.61 -13.23 7.27
N LEU A 369 -14.89 -12.84 7.35
CA LEU A 369 -15.60 -12.12 6.29
C LEU A 369 -14.92 -10.78 5.94
N ILE A 370 -14.41 -10.10 6.96
CA ILE A 370 -13.73 -8.81 6.80
C ILE A 370 -12.33 -9.00 6.21
N TRP A 371 -11.62 -10.05 6.60
CA TRP A 371 -10.29 -10.36 6.06
C TRP A 371 -10.32 -10.92 4.64
N ILE A 372 -11.40 -11.61 4.25
CA ILE A 372 -11.73 -11.93 2.85
C ILE A 372 -11.91 -10.63 2.04
N ILE A 373 -12.65 -9.63 2.56
CA ILE A 373 -12.79 -8.32 1.88
C ILE A 373 -11.46 -7.58 1.76
N LYS A 374 -10.59 -7.64 2.78
CA LYS A 374 -9.24 -7.04 2.72
C LYS A 374 -8.43 -7.64 1.57
N ALA A 375 -8.35 -8.98 1.49
CA ALA A 375 -7.67 -9.67 0.41
C ALA A 375 -8.28 -9.37 -0.97
N LEU A 376 -9.61 -9.32 -1.08
CA LEU A 376 -10.30 -8.97 -2.32
C LEU A 376 -9.93 -7.56 -2.81
N ASN A 377 -9.95 -6.57 -1.91
CA ASN A 377 -9.54 -5.19 -2.20
C ASN A 377 -8.06 -5.11 -2.61
N PHE A 378 -7.20 -5.91 -1.96
CA PHE A 378 -5.78 -6.07 -2.29
C PHE A 378 -5.55 -6.66 -3.70
N TYR A 379 -6.17 -7.80 -4.04
CA TYR A 379 -6.00 -8.43 -5.35
C TYR A 379 -6.53 -7.54 -6.48
N LEU A 380 -7.68 -6.90 -6.30
CA LEU A 380 -8.27 -6.01 -7.29
C LEU A 380 -7.43 -4.75 -7.55
N LYS A 381 -6.83 -4.15 -6.50
CA LYS A 381 -6.00 -2.94 -6.63
C LYS A 381 -4.60 -3.17 -7.20
N ASN A 382 -4.10 -4.41 -7.17
CA ASN A 382 -2.74 -4.75 -7.57
C ASN A 382 -2.71 -5.73 -8.77
N GLU A 383 -2.83 -7.03 -8.51
CA GLU A 383 -2.70 -8.09 -9.53
C GLU A 383 -3.74 -7.95 -10.66
N PHE A 384 -4.95 -7.48 -10.35
CA PHE A 384 -6.02 -7.28 -11.31
C PHE A 384 -6.32 -5.80 -11.61
N LYS A 385 -5.37 -4.90 -11.31
CA LYS A 385 -5.50 -3.44 -11.52
C LYS A 385 -5.87 -3.06 -12.96
N SER A 386 -5.40 -3.84 -13.94
CA SER A 386 -5.74 -3.69 -15.36
C SER A 386 -7.26 -3.73 -15.64
N GLN A 387 -8.03 -4.48 -14.84
CA GLN A 387 -9.49 -4.55 -14.98
C GLN A 387 -10.21 -3.28 -14.52
N SER A 388 -9.51 -2.39 -13.82
CA SER A 388 -10.07 -1.16 -13.21
C SER A 388 -11.24 -1.43 -12.24
N LEU A 389 -11.27 -2.62 -11.63
CA LEU A 389 -12.30 -3.06 -10.69
C LEU A 389 -11.90 -2.76 -9.24
N GLU A 390 -12.87 -2.42 -8.39
CA GLU A 390 -12.68 -2.22 -6.94
C GLU A 390 -13.94 -2.60 -6.15
N VAL A 391 -13.78 -2.95 -4.87
CA VAL A 391 -14.92 -3.08 -3.94
C VAL A 391 -15.49 -1.69 -3.70
N ALA A 392 -16.76 -1.47 -4.05
CA ALA A 392 -17.43 -0.18 -3.85
C ALA A 392 -17.93 -0.06 -2.40
N TYR A 393 -18.72 -1.05 -1.97
CA TYR A 393 -19.29 -1.12 -0.62
C TYR A 393 -19.95 -2.49 -0.36
N ILE A 394 -20.18 -2.80 0.92
CA ILE A 394 -21.13 -3.82 1.33
C ILE A 394 -22.54 -3.29 1.03
N GLU A 395 -23.37 -4.01 0.27
CA GLU A 395 -24.79 -3.68 0.09
C GLU A 395 -25.64 -4.27 1.23
N SER A 396 -25.25 -5.42 1.78
CA SER A 396 -25.86 -5.99 2.98
C SER A 396 -24.87 -6.86 3.75
N GLY A 397 -24.59 -6.47 4.99
CA GLY A 397 -23.99 -7.33 6.00
C GLY A 397 -25.07 -8.01 6.83
N TYR A 398 -25.19 -7.63 8.09
CA TYR A 398 -26.07 -8.31 9.05
C TYR A 398 -27.57 -8.12 8.72
N ARG A 399 -28.36 -9.20 8.78
CA ARG A 399 -29.84 -9.19 8.72
C ARG A 399 -30.40 -10.03 9.88
N CYS A 400 -31.07 -9.41 10.85
CA CYS A 400 -31.59 -10.09 12.05
C CYS A 400 -32.96 -10.74 11.81
N ILE A 401 -33.48 -11.48 12.80
CA ILE A 401 -34.77 -12.19 12.68
C ILE A 401 -35.93 -11.21 12.46
N GLU A 402 -35.95 -10.02 13.08
CA GLU A 402 -36.94 -8.98 12.77
C GLU A 402 -36.83 -8.46 11.34
N ASP A 403 -35.62 -8.20 10.83
CA ASP A 403 -35.45 -7.71 9.46
C ASP A 403 -36.00 -8.71 8.46
N ASN A 404 -35.67 -9.98 8.65
CA ASN A 404 -36.20 -11.07 7.83
C ASN A 404 -37.72 -11.23 7.97
N LYS A 405 -38.29 -11.14 9.19
CA LYS A 405 -39.75 -11.21 9.39
C LYS A 405 -40.48 -10.05 8.70
N VAL A 406 -39.97 -8.82 8.85
CA VAL A 406 -40.54 -7.61 8.22
C VAL A 406 -40.40 -7.65 6.70
N LYS A 407 -39.28 -8.15 6.17
CA LYS A 407 -39.00 -8.26 4.73
C LYS A 407 -39.40 -9.62 4.13
N LYS A 408 -40.18 -10.44 4.86
CA LYS A 408 -40.68 -11.77 4.47
C LYS A 408 -39.59 -12.73 3.93
N ARG A 409 -38.34 -12.64 4.44
CA ARG A 409 -37.21 -13.49 4.02
C ARG A 409 -37.05 -14.73 4.91
N THR A 410 -36.63 -15.83 4.30
CA THR A 410 -36.28 -17.10 4.97
C THR A 410 -34.77 -17.40 4.97
N SER A 411 -33.94 -16.50 4.43
CA SER A 411 -32.47 -16.64 4.32
C SER A 411 -31.76 -16.33 5.65
N VAL A 412 -31.09 -17.31 6.25
CA VAL A 412 -30.47 -17.19 7.59
C VAL A 412 -28.96 -16.88 7.58
N ASN A 413 -28.31 -16.95 6.42
CA ASN A 413 -26.88 -16.74 6.24
C ASN A 413 -26.38 -15.33 6.67
N HIS A 414 -27.17 -14.29 6.47
CA HIS A 414 -26.79 -12.92 6.89
C HIS A 414 -26.88 -12.65 8.40
N MET A 415 -27.08 -13.64 9.25
CA MET A 415 -27.11 -13.46 10.72
C MET A 415 -25.72 -13.38 11.36
N GLY A 416 -24.73 -12.89 10.61
CA GLY A 416 -23.31 -12.76 11.01
C GLY A 416 -22.32 -13.51 10.12
N LEU A 417 -22.80 -14.33 9.19
CA LEU A 417 -22.00 -15.30 8.41
C LEU A 417 -21.86 -14.98 6.91
N ALA A 418 -22.46 -13.91 6.40
CA ALA A 418 -22.55 -13.61 4.96
C ALA A 418 -22.49 -12.11 4.64
N ILE A 419 -22.03 -11.78 3.43
CA ILE A 419 -21.95 -10.40 2.91
C ILE A 419 -22.31 -10.35 1.42
N ASP A 420 -23.15 -9.37 1.06
CA ASP A 420 -23.43 -8.97 -0.33
C ASP A 420 -22.52 -7.79 -0.72
N LEU A 421 -21.64 -7.96 -1.72
CA LEU A 421 -20.68 -6.95 -2.19
C LEU A 421 -21.07 -6.30 -3.53
N HIS A 422 -20.98 -4.98 -3.57
CA HIS A 422 -21.06 -4.16 -4.77
C HIS A 422 -19.67 -3.67 -5.20
N PHE A 423 -19.45 -3.53 -6.51
CA PHE A 423 -18.15 -3.20 -7.11
C PHE A 423 -18.26 -2.05 -8.10
N ASN A 424 -17.22 -1.22 -8.18
CA ASN A 424 -17.08 -0.23 -9.25
C ASN A 424 -16.16 -0.77 -10.34
N LYS A 425 -16.35 -0.28 -11.57
CA LYS A 425 -15.38 -0.34 -12.66
C LYS A 425 -15.07 1.11 -13.09
N LYS A 426 -13.80 1.50 -13.09
CA LYS A 426 -13.35 2.87 -13.35
C LYS A 426 -14.07 3.93 -12.47
N GLY A 427 -14.29 3.60 -11.19
CA GLY A 427 -14.94 4.49 -10.21
C GLY A 427 -16.47 4.56 -10.27
N VAL A 428 -17.13 3.87 -11.22
CA VAL A 428 -18.60 3.85 -11.36
C VAL A 428 -19.13 2.45 -11.05
N ARG A 429 -20.24 2.34 -10.31
CA ARG A 429 -20.87 1.05 -9.96
C ARG A 429 -21.23 0.24 -11.22
N THR A 430 -20.45 -0.79 -11.52
CA THR A 430 -20.76 -1.73 -12.61
C THR A 430 -21.99 -2.56 -12.24
N LYS A 431 -22.72 -3.05 -13.25
CA LYS A 431 -23.76 -4.09 -13.11
C LYS A 431 -23.53 -5.24 -14.10
N ASP A 432 -22.37 -5.28 -14.74
CA ASP A 432 -22.04 -6.29 -15.75
C ASP A 432 -21.84 -7.66 -15.09
N VAL A 433 -22.49 -8.69 -15.65
CA VAL A 433 -22.36 -10.07 -15.14
C VAL A 433 -20.97 -10.62 -15.41
N SER A 434 -20.28 -10.18 -16.48
CA SER A 434 -18.90 -10.58 -16.78
C SER A 434 -17.90 -10.08 -15.73
N ASP A 435 -18.10 -8.86 -15.20
CA ASP A 435 -17.30 -8.34 -14.08
C ASP A 435 -17.51 -9.20 -12.82
N MET A 436 -18.75 -9.56 -12.51
CA MET A 436 -19.04 -10.39 -11.32
C MET A 436 -18.48 -11.81 -11.47
N GLU A 437 -18.61 -12.42 -12.66
CA GLU A 437 -18.04 -13.73 -12.97
C GLU A 437 -16.51 -13.72 -12.94
N PHE A 438 -15.86 -12.63 -13.40
CA PHE A 438 -14.41 -12.45 -13.24
C PHE A 438 -14.02 -12.41 -11.76
N ILE A 439 -14.68 -11.57 -10.96
CA ILE A 439 -14.42 -11.45 -9.52
C ILE A 439 -14.62 -12.80 -8.82
N ARG A 440 -15.69 -13.55 -9.14
CA ARG A 440 -15.88 -14.91 -8.63
C ARG A 440 -14.73 -15.83 -9.02
N LYS A 441 -14.55 -16.05 -10.32
CA LYS A 441 -13.84 -17.23 -10.86
C LYS A 441 -12.36 -17.02 -11.09
N LYS A 442 -11.89 -15.77 -11.13
CA LYS A 442 -10.46 -15.42 -11.28
C LYS A 442 -9.85 -14.79 -10.02
N VAL A 443 -10.67 -14.24 -9.12
CA VAL A 443 -10.19 -13.62 -7.87
C VAL A 443 -10.58 -14.47 -6.66
N ILE A 444 -11.86 -14.56 -6.31
CA ILE A 444 -12.31 -15.13 -5.03
C ILE A 444 -12.07 -16.65 -4.98
N SER A 445 -12.50 -17.41 -5.99
CA SER A 445 -12.24 -18.86 -6.04
C SER A 445 -10.75 -19.19 -6.15
N THR A 446 -10.02 -18.51 -7.04
CA THR A 446 -8.59 -18.80 -7.29
C THR A 446 -7.69 -18.42 -6.12
N LYS A 447 -7.95 -17.29 -5.46
CA LYS A 447 -7.05 -16.75 -4.41
C LYS A 447 -7.53 -17.02 -2.99
N MET A 448 -8.81 -17.31 -2.77
CA MET A 448 -9.39 -17.44 -1.43
C MET A 448 -9.91 -18.86 -1.15
N GLY A 449 -9.71 -19.80 -2.09
CA GLY A 449 -10.16 -21.18 -1.95
C GLY A 449 -11.67 -21.36 -1.90
N ALA A 450 -12.44 -20.36 -2.35
CA ALA A 450 -13.90 -20.34 -2.31
C ALA A 450 -14.53 -21.15 -3.46
N THR A 451 -15.73 -21.66 -3.24
CA THR A 451 -16.41 -22.56 -4.20
C THR A 451 -17.90 -22.25 -4.34
N GLU A 452 -18.44 -22.48 -5.55
CA GLU A 452 -19.87 -22.40 -5.86
C GLU A 452 -20.66 -23.63 -5.34
N LEU A 453 -19.96 -24.61 -4.73
CA LEU A 453 -20.52 -25.78 -4.05
C LEU A 453 -20.59 -25.58 -2.53
N ARG A 454 -21.61 -26.13 -1.88
CA ARG A 454 -21.81 -26.05 -0.40
C ARG A 454 -20.95 -27.07 0.36
N VAL A 455 -19.62 -26.93 0.26
CA VAL A 455 -18.63 -27.79 0.93
C VAL A 455 -18.37 -27.32 2.38
N THR A 456 -18.20 -28.27 3.31
CA THR A 456 -17.80 -28.00 4.70
C THR A 456 -16.43 -27.31 4.74
N ASP A 457 -16.25 -26.37 5.68
CA ASP A 457 -14.99 -25.66 5.91
C ASP A 457 -14.40 -24.98 4.65
N LYS A 458 -15.31 -24.48 3.80
CA LYS A 458 -15.02 -23.61 2.67
C LYS A 458 -15.89 -22.36 2.66
N ILE A 459 -15.34 -21.30 2.07
CA ILE A 459 -16.09 -20.09 1.74
C ILE A 459 -17.04 -20.45 0.59
N TYR A 460 -18.34 -20.30 0.83
CA TYR A 460 -19.34 -20.44 -0.22
C TYR A 460 -19.43 -19.15 -1.03
N LEU A 461 -19.56 -19.31 -2.34
CA LEU A 461 -19.67 -18.23 -3.32
C LEU A 461 -20.96 -18.43 -4.12
N GLU A 462 -21.87 -17.45 -4.14
CA GLU A 462 -23.12 -17.64 -4.88
C GLU A 462 -22.88 -17.49 -6.38
N PRO A 463 -23.23 -18.50 -7.21
CA PRO A 463 -23.09 -18.42 -8.66
C PRO A 463 -24.15 -17.48 -9.27
N LYS A 464 -23.91 -17.00 -10.50
CA LYS A 464 -24.94 -16.26 -11.27
C LYS A 464 -26.23 -17.06 -11.48
N VAL A 465 -26.12 -18.39 -11.59
CA VAL A 465 -27.22 -19.34 -11.79
C VAL A 465 -26.91 -20.59 -10.98
N PHE A 466 -27.85 -21.05 -10.16
CA PHE A 466 -27.74 -22.29 -9.40
C PHE A 466 -27.91 -23.51 -10.31
N ALA A 467 -27.41 -24.68 -9.89
CA ALA A 467 -27.60 -25.95 -10.62
C ALA A 467 -29.08 -26.34 -10.84
N SER A 468 -30.01 -25.73 -10.11
CA SER A 468 -31.46 -25.86 -10.29
C SER A 468 -32.06 -24.90 -11.35
N GLY A 469 -31.23 -24.25 -12.18
CA GLY A 469 -31.63 -23.29 -13.20
C GLY A 469 -32.08 -21.92 -12.67
N LYS A 470 -32.26 -21.77 -11.35
CA LYS A 470 -32.66 -20.50 -10.72
C LYS A 470 -31.53 -19.48 -10.79
N SER A 471 -31.88 -18.21 -11.04
CA SER A 471 -30.92 -17.10 -10.92
C SER A 471 -30.42 -16.97 -9.48
N GLY A 472 -29.12 -16.74 -9.34
CA GLY A 472 -28.48 -16.21 -8.13
C GLY A 472 -28.02 -14.77 -8.34
N ALA A 473 -26.97 -14.38 -7.63
CA ALA A 473 -26.36 -13.06 -7.68
C ALA A 473 -25.81 -12.70 -9.07
N ASN A 474 -26.52 -11.88 -9.85
CA ASN A 474 -26.07 -11.49 -11.19
C ASN A 474 -25.17 -10.25 -11.19
N THR A 475 -25.53 -9.20 -10.43
CA THR A 475 -24.89 -7.88 -10.51
C THR A 475 -24.08 -7.50 -9.26
N TRP A 476 -24.12 -8.36 -8.23
CA TRP A 476 -23.34 -8.30 -6.99
C TRP A 476 -22.63 -9.64 -6.79
N VAL A 477 -21.69 -9.71 -5.86
CA VAL A 477 -21.13 -10.99 -5.40
C VAL A 477 -21.59 -11.24 -3.97
N HIS A 478 -22.29 -12.34 -3.75
CA HIS A 478 -22.60 -12.87 -2.43
C HIS A 478 -21.57 -13.94 -2.05
N PHE A 479 -21.06 -13.88 -0.82
CA PHE A 479 -20.29 -14.97 -0.23
C PHE A 479 -20.65 -15.17 1.24
N ASP A 480 -20.55 -16.41 1.71
CA ASP A 480 -20.82 -16.77 3.10
C ASP A 480 -19.90 -17.88 3.63
N ILE A 481 -19.91 -18.06 4.95
CA ILE A 481 -19.17 -19.11 5.65
C ILE A 481 -20.12 -20.04 6.43
N THR A 482 -21.39 -20.19 6.03
CA THR A 482 -22.37 -21.01 6.79
C THR A 482 -22.11 -22.52 6.72
N ARG A 483 -20.99 -22.93 6.16
CA ARG A 483 -20.52 -24.32 6.10
C ARG A 483 -19.21 -24.53 6.87
N TYR A 484 -18.70 -23.52 7.56
CA TYR A 484 -17.66 -23.70 8.57
C TYR A 484 -18.20 -24.57 9.71
N SER A 485 -17.36 -25.46 10.22
CA SER A 485 -17.62 -26.33 11.38
C SER A 485 -17.86 -25.50 12.65
N ASN A 486 -18.65 -26.04 13.60
CA ASN A 486 -19.13 -25.28 14.77
C ASN A 486 -17.99 -24.70 15.64
N GLU A 487 -16.83 -25.35 15.70
CA GLU A 487 -15.63 -24.84 16.37
C GLU A 487 -15.11 -23.51 15.78
N TYR A 488 -15.38 -23.24 14.51
CA TYR A 488 -15.04 -22.00 13.81
C TYR A 488 -16.17 -20.97 13.86
N LEU A 489 -17.32 -21.29 14.45
CA LEU A 489 -18.49 -20.41 14.57
C LEU A 489 -18.79 -20.03 16.04
N LEU A 490 -17.76 -20.06 16.90
CA LEU A 490 -17.86 -19.62 18.29
C LEU A 490 -18.11 -18.11 18.42
N ASP A 491 -18.97 -17.72 19.36
CA ASP A 491 -19.39 -16.32 19.63
C ASP A 491 -18.20 -15.33 19.73
N GLN A 492 -17.03 -15.79 20.19
CA GLN A 492 -15.81 -14.97 20.31
C GLN A 492 -15.30 -14.38 19.00
N PHE A 493 -15.54 -15.04 17.86
CA PHE A 493 -15.08 -14.62 16.53
C PHE A 493 -16.00 -13.59 15.85
N PHE A 494 -17.11 -13.23 16.50
CA PHE A 494 -18.09 -12.30 15.97
C PHE A 494 -17.99 -10.95 16.67
N LYS A 495 -17.72 -9.89 15.92
CA LYS A 495 -17.41 -8.57 16.47
C LYS A 495 -18.27 -7.47 15.83
N LYS A 496 -18.33 -6.30 16.49
CA LYS A 496 -19.24 -5.20 16.13
C LYS A 496 -18.54 -3.95 15.62
N THR A 497 -17.42 -3.56 16.23
CA THR A 497 -16.66 -2.37 15.77
C THR A 497 -15.61 -2.75 14.73
N VAL A 498 -15.16 -1.77 13.95
CA VAL A 498 -14.02 -1.93 13.03
C VAL A 498 -12.80 -2.44 13.80
N ILE A 499 -12.47 -1.82 14.95
CA ILE A 499 -11.31 -2.15 15.78
C ILE A 499 -11.34 -3.62 16.19
N ASP A 500 -12.45 -4.08 16.77
CA ASP A 500 -12.62 -5.46 17.21
C ASP A 500 -12.53 -6.47 16.06
N LEU A 501 -13.08 -6.12 14.88
CA LEU A 501 -13.07 -6.99 13.70
C LEU A 501 -11.63 -7.20 13.17
N ASN A 502 -10.79 -6.16 13.22
CA ASN A 502 -9.38 -6.27 12.85
C ASN A 502 -8.59 -7.10 13.89
N GLY A 503 -8.75 -6.80 15.19
CA GLY A 503 -8.04 -7.46 16.29
C GLY A 503 -6.89 -6.62 16.88
N ILE A 504 -6.23 -7.16 17.91
CA ILE A 504 -5.00 -6.59 18.51
C ILE A 504 -3.76 -6.94 17.67
N SER A 505 -2.64 -6.23 17.83
CA SER A 505 -1.41 -6.51 17.05
C SER A 505 -0.92 -7.96 17.21
N LEU A 506 -0.48 -8.56 16.12
CA LEU A 506 0.21 -9.86 16.12
C LEU A 506 1.54 -9.80 16.89
N ILE A 507 2.24 -8.67 16.81
CA ILE A 507 3.44 -8.40 17.61
C ILE A 507 3.10 -8.42 19.10
N ASP A 508 1.99 -7.80 19.50
CA ASP A 508 1.54 -7.80 20.91
C ASP A 508 1.07 -9.16 21.40
N ILE A 509 0.44 -9.98 20.54
CA ILE A 509 0.11 -11.37 20.89
C ILE A 509 1.40 -12.17 21.08
N ALA A 510 2.37 -12.05 20.17
CA ALA A 510 3.67 -12.71 20.27
C ALA A 510 4.46 -12.29 21.53
N LYS A 511 4.42 -11.01 21.92
CA LYS A 511 4.96 -10.54 23.21
C LYS A 511 4.27 -11.24 24.39
N ARG A 512 2.93 -11.22 24.42
CA ARG A 512 2.12 -11.78 25.53
C ARG A 512 2.20 -13.31 25.65
N SER A 513 2.45 -14.02 24.56
CA SER A 513 2.65 -15.47 24.54
C SER A 513 4.11 -15.90 24.83
N GLY A 514 4.94 -15.01 25.41
CA GLY A 514 6.36 -15.28 25.70
C GLY A 514 7.20 -15.54 24.44
N SER A 515 6.67 -15.25 23.26
CA SER A 515 7.27 -15.59 21.97
C SER A 515 8.20 -14.49 21.46
N ASN A 516 8.79 -13.69 22.36
CA ASN A 516 9.69 -12.55 22.05
C ASN A 516 10.78 -12.92 21.02
N ASN A 517 11.35 -14.12 21.13
CA ASN A 517 12.36 -14.64 20.21
C ASN A 517 11.93 -14.64 18.73
N LEU A 518 10.64 -14.85 18.44
CA LEU A 518 10.08 -14.81 17.08
C LEU A 518 10.26 -13.43 16.42
N LEU A 519 10.32 -12.37 17.22
CA LEU A 519 10.42 -10.98 16.79
C LEU A 519 11.85 -10.56 16.43
N SER A 520 12.87 -11.38 16.71
CA SER A 520 14.28 -11.10 16.36
C SER A 520 14.48 -10.80 14.86
N CYS A 521 13.72 -11.47 14.00
CA CYS A 521 13.71 -11.28 12.54
C CYS A 521 12.76 -10.18 12.03
N SER A 522 12.06 -9.43 12.90
CA SER A 522 11.04 -8.46 12.48
C SER A 522 11.62 -7.13 11.95
N GLY A 523 12.89 -6.84 12.27
CA GLY A 523 13.48 -5.51 12.08
C GLY A 523 13.16 -4.53 13.22
N ILE A 524 12.33 -4.91 14.19
CA ILE A 524 12.09 -4.15 15.43
C ILE A 524 13.25 -4.41 16.39
N LEU A 525 13.85 -3.35 16.94
CA LEU A 525 14.87 -3.46 17.99
C LEU A 525 14.22 -3.93 19.29
N LEU A 526 14.53 -5.16 19.70
CA LEU A 526 14.14 -5.69 21.00
C LEU A 526 15.08 -5.17 22.08
N GLY A 527 14.57 -4.29 22.94
CA GLY A 527 15.15 -4.09 24.27
C GLY A 527 15.08 -5.38 25.08
N LYS A 528 16.08 -5.64 25.93
CA LYS A 528 16.10 -6.82 26.81
C LYS A 528 15.00 -6.76 27.86
N ASP A 529 14.61 -7.93 28.35
CA ASP A 529 13.56 -8.11 29.35
C ASP A 529 13.81 -7.31 30.65
N ASN A 530 12.72 -6.92 31.31
CA ASN A 530 12.61 -7.20 32.74
C ASN A 530 11.14 -7.38 33.19
N THR A 531 10.97 -7.91 34.40
CA THR A 531 9.77 -8.63 34.85
C THR A 531 8.54 -7.78 35.18
N SER A 532 7.39 -8.26 34.69
CA SER A 532 6.05 -8.17 35.30
C SER A 532 5.63 -6.86 35.99
N LYS A 533 5.04 -5.96 35.21
CA LYS A 533 3.86 -5.17 35.59
C LYS A 533 2.97 -4.97 34.34
N ILE A 534 1.90 -4.18 34.47
CA ILE A 534 0.91 -3.89 33.41
C ILE A 534 1.65 -3.50 32.10
N PRO A 535 1.28 -4.06 30.93
CA PRO A 535 2.13 -4.02 29.74
C PRO A 535 2.49 -2.59 29.32
N ASP A 536 3.77 -2.29 29.48
CA ASP A 536 4.34 -0.95 29.42
C ASP A 536 4.35 -0.44 27.96
N LYS A 537 3.32 0.34 27.62
CA LYS A 537 3.28 1.07 26.36
C LYS A 537 4.28 2.21 26.45
N THR A 538 5.16 2.30 25.46
CA THR A 538 6.07 3.43 25.33
C THR A 538 5.29 4.75 25.24
N ILE A 539 5.92 5.85 25.63
CA ILE A 539 5.35 7.19 25.46
C ILE A 539 4.91 7.45 24.00
N ASP A 540 5.65 6.93 23.01
CA ASP A 540 5.27 7.04 21.59
C ASP A 540 3.99 6.24 21.25
N GLU A 541 3.82 5.03 21.76
CA GLU A 541 2.58 4.25 21.60
C GLU A 541 1.40 4.95 22.30
N LEU A 542 1.61 5.52 23.48
CA LEU A 542 0.60 6.31 24.20
C LEU A 542 0.26 7.62 23.47
N VAL A 543 1.22 8.27 22.81
CA VAL A 543 1.00 9.45 21.95
C VAL A 543 0.21 9.11 20.69
N ILE A 544 0.43 7.93 20.09
CA ILE A 544 -0.38 7.44 18.98
C ILE A 544 -1.83 7.17 19.44
N GLU A 545 -2.01 6.57 20.63
CA GLU A 545 -3.35 6.38 21.22
C GLU A 545 -4.03 7.71 21.57
N LEU A 546 -3.29 8.70 22.09
CA LEU A 546 -3.78 10.05 22.37
C LEU A 546 -4.35 10.70 21.10
N GLY A 547 -3.60 10.66 20.01
CA GLY A 547 -4.04 11.20 18.72
C GLY A 547 -5.28 10.49 18.18
N ASN A 548 -5.41 9.19 18.40
CA ASN A 548 -6.58 8.41 17.99
C ASN A 548 -7.80 8.62 18.91
N ALA A 549 -7.60 8.94 20.19
CA ALA A 549 -8.66 9.32 21.13
C ALA A 549 -9.24 10.70 20.79
N ILE A 550 -8.38 11.67 20.45
CA ILE A 550 -8.79 12.99 19.93
C ILE A 550 -9.55 12.82 18.60
N ALA A 551 -8.98 12.09 17.64
CA ALA A 551 -9.63 11.79 16.35
C ALA A 551 -10.98 11.06 16.46
N SER A 552 -11.26 10.38 17.58
CA SER A 552 -12.58 9.80 17.85
C SER A 552 -13.67 10.86 18.08
N GLY A 553 -13.29 12.12 18.35
CA GLY A 553 -14.16 13.29 18.37
C GLY A 553 -14.01 14.18 17.13
N GLU A 554 -12.78 14.34 16.63
CA GLU A 554 -12.43 15.32 15.58
C GLU A 554 -12.49 14.77 14.12
N GLY A 555 -12.35 13.45 13.91
CA GLY A 555 -12.58 12.81 12.59
C GLY A 555 -11.35 12.17 11.92
N SER A 556 -11.43 12.02 10.59
CA SER A 556 -10.41 11.38 9.73
C SER A 556 -9.44 12.37 9.09
N TYR A 557 -8.38 11.91 8.41
CA TYR A 557 -7.46 12.77 7.65
C TYR A 557 -8.14 13.60 6.54
N GLU A 558 -9.32 13.19 6.08
CA GLU A 558 -10.15 13.94 5.11
C GLU A 558 -11.27 14.76 5.78
N ALA A 559 -11.31 14.80 7.12
CA ALA A 559 -12.31 15.56 7.84
C ALA A 559 -12.13 17.07 7.63
N TRP A 560 -13.24 17.80 7.54
CA TRP A 560 -13.22 19.25 7.46
C TRP A 560 -14.53 19.86 7.93
N ASN A 561 -14.47 21.14 8.32
CA ASN A 561 -15.65 21.96 8.48
C ASN A 561 -15.39 23.44 8.14
N ALA A 562 -16.46 24.17 7.80
CA ALA A 562 -16.43 25.58 7.40
C ALA A 562 -16.35 26.56 8.59
N GLY A 563 -16.36 26.06 9.83
CA GLY A 563 -16.53 26.84 11.03
C GLY A 563 -17.93 27.45 11.16
N ALA A 564 -18.12 28.27 12.18
CA ALA A 564 -19.25 29.17 12.35
C ALA A 564 -18.88 30.31 13.31
N PRO A 565 -19.53 31.48 13.24
CA PRO A 565 -19.49 32.47 14.30
C PRO A 565 -19.95 31.88 15.64
N GLU A 566 -19.42 32.41 16.74
CA GLU A 566 -19.74 31.91 18.08
C GLU A 566 -21.25 31.94 18.34
N GLY A 567 -21.78 30.86 18.92
CA GLY A 567 -23.21 30.67 19.15
C GLY A 567 -24.04 30.26 17.91
N LYS A 568 -23.48 30.23 16.69
CA LYS A 568 -24.10 29.64 15.49
C LYS A 568 -23.62 28.19 15.31
N ARG A 569 -24.45 27.32 14.72
CA ARG A 569 -24.02 25.97 14.33
C ARG A 569 -23.30 26.00 12.99
N VAL A 570 -22.28 25.15 12.84
CA VAL A 570 -21.59 24.90 11.58
C VAL A 570 -22.58 24.40 10.52
N LYS A 571 -22.62 25.05 9.35
CA LYS A 571 -23.51 24.67 8.23
C LYS A 571 -22.91 23.54 7.40
N PHE A 572 -21.61 23.59 7.11
CA PHE A 572 -20.94 22.68 6.19
C PHE A 572 -19.73 22.02 6.83
N GLY A 573 -19.63 20.71 6.68
CA GLY A 573 -18.52 19.89 7.14
C GLY A 573 -18.83 18.41 7.07
N LYS A 574 -17.78 17.60 7.05
CA LYS A 574 -17.83 16.13 7.05
C LYS A 574 -16.65 15.60 7.86
N MET A 575 -16.90 14.65 8.76
CA MET A 575 -15.85 13.96 9.52
C MET A 575 -15.18 12.82 8.72
N MET A 576 -15.81 12.44 7.60
CA MET A 576 -15.38 11.42 6.65
C MET A 576 -15.77 11.93 5.25
N ASP A 577 -14.81 12.33 4.43
CA ASP A 577 -15.02 12.74 3.03
C ASP A 577 -14.17 11.89 2.07
N THR A 578 -14.29 12.14 0.76
CA THR A 578 -13.50 11.46 -0.28
C THR A 578 -12.00 11.65 -0.10
N ILE A 579 -11.20 10.63 -0.44
CA ILE A 579 -9.74 10.70 -0.38
C ILE A 579 -9.22 11.82 -1.29
N GLY A 580 -8.29 12.63 -0.77
CA GLY A 580 -7.77 13.82 -1.42
C GLY A 580 -8.57 15.10 -1.18
N THR A 581 -9.67 15.08 -0.42
CA THR A 581 -10.41 16.31 -0.09
C THR A 581 -9.54 17.31 0.68
N ILE A 582 -8.69 16.77 1.56
CA ILE A 582 -7.68 17.49 2.35
C ILE A 582 -6.29 16.99 1.98
N THR A 583 -6.09 15.67 1.87
CA THR A 583 -4.74 15.09 1.74
C THR A 583 -4.03 15.34 0.40
N SER A 584 -4.75 15.79 -0.64
CA SER A 584 -4.14 16.21 -1.93
C SER A 584 -3.98 17.73 -2.08
N LYS A 585 -4.29 18.50 -1.02
CA LYS A 585 -4.12 19.95 -0.99
C LYS A 585 -2.84 20.34 -0.25
N THR A 586 -2.19 21.41 -0.71
CA THR A 586 -1.08 21.99 0.05
C THR A 586 -1.59 22.77 1.26
N ILE A 587 -0.72 23.00 2.25
CA ILE A 587 -1.04 23.84 3.41
C ILE A 587 -1.50 25.24 2.96
N ASN A 588 -0.78 25.87 2.02
CA ASN A 588 -1.13 27.17 1.43
C ASN A 588 -2.51 27.14 0.73
N GLN A 589 -2.87 26.04 0.08
CA GLN A 589 -4.20 25.88 -0.53
C GLN A 589 -5.33 25.75 0.51
N LEU A 590 -5.07 25.10 1.65
CA LEU A 590 -6.04 24.99 2.74
C LEU A 590 -6.24 26.33 3.46
N LEU A 591 -5.15 27.02 3.80
CA LEU A 591 -5.19 28.37 4.39
C LEU A 591 -5.97 29.33 3.49
N LYS A 592 -5.64 29.39 2.20
CA LYS A 592 -6.39 30.20 1.22
C LYS A 592 -7.86 29.80 1.10
N ALA A 593 -8.19 28.51 1.20
CA ALA A 593 -9.57 28.03 1.21
C ALA A 593 -10.30 28.27 2.56
N SER A 594 -9.60 28.69 3.62
CA SER A 594 -10.19 29.12 4.89
C SER A 594 -10.56 30.61 4.88
N GLU A 595 -9.82 31.41 4.11
CA GLU A 595 -9.92 32.86 3.99
C GLU A 595 -10.87 33.28 2.86
N ALA A 596 -10.75 32.68 1.68
CA ALA A 596 -11.45 33.09 0.46
C ALA A 596 -12.97 32.79 0.43
N TYR A 597 -13.51 32.20 1.50
CA TYR A 597 -14.90 31.74 1.60
C TYR A 597 -15.48 32.03 2.98
N THR A 598 -16.78 32.24 3.08
CA THR A 598 -17.48 32.44 4.37
C THR A 598 -17.92 31.11 4.99
N TRP A 599 -18.31 31.12 6.27
CA TRP A 599 -18.85 29.95 6.97
C TRP A 599 -20.17 29.40 6.37
N GLU A 600 -20.75 30.12 5.40
CA GLU A 600 -21.97 29.75 4.68
C GLU A 600 -21.68 29.15 3.29
N ASP A 601 -20.42 28.85 2.99
CA ASP A 601 -19.96 28.26 1.73
C ASP A 601 -19.29 26.89 1.98
N GLU A 602 -19.76 25.84 1.30
CA GLU A 602 -19.22 24.49 1.44
C GLU A 602 -17.78 24.31 0.91
N ARG A 603 -17.25 25.30 0.18
CA ARG A 603 -15.85 25.33 -0.29
C ARG A 603 -14.87 25.75 0.80
N ARG A 604 -15.35 26.34 1.90
CA ARG A 604 -14.50 26.77 3.01
C ARG A 604 -13.84 25.59 3.71
N ARG A 605 -12.56 25.73 4.05
CA ARG A 605 -11.79 24.74 4.82
C ARG A 605 -11.20 25.40 6.05
N PHE A 606 -12.03 25.61 7.07
CA PHE A 606 -11.63 26.28 8.31
C PHE A 606 -10.89 25.33 9.24
N ALA A 607 -11.58 24.34 9.80
CA ALA A 607 -10.95 23.25 10.55
C ALA A 607 -10.73 22.06 9.61
N THR A 608 -9.55 21.44 9.65
CA THR A 608 -9.12 20.43 8.66
C THR A 608 -8.34 19.26 9.25
N GLY A 609 -8.48 18.10 8.62
CA GLY A 609 -7.75 16.87 8.96
C GLY A 609 -8.23 16.17 10.24
N LYS A 610 -7.50 15.12 10.61
CA LYS A 610 -7.76 14.21 11.73
C LYS A 610 -7.91 14.93 13.08
N TYR A 611 -7.28 16.09 13.20
CA TYR A 611 -7.17 16.88 14.43
C TYR A 611 -7.98 18.19 14.36
N GLN A 612 -8.77 18.39 13.30
CA GLN A 612 -9.54 19.61 13.01
C GLN A 612 -8.72 20.90 13.16
N THR A 613 -7.48 20.88 12.68
CA THR A 613 -6.53 21.99 12.73
C THR A 613 -7.13 23.22 12.03
N ILE A 614 -7.26 24.32 12.77
CA ILE A 614 -7.75 25.63 12.30
C ILE A 614 -6.63 26.42 11.60
N PRO A 615 -6.94 27.51 10.85
CA PRO A 615 -5.95 28.17 9.98
C PRO A 615 -4.83 28.85 10.76
N GLU A 616 -5.15 29.43 11.92
CA GLU A 616 -4.20 30.05 12.84
C GLU A 616 -3.18 29.01 13.34
N THR A 617 -3.65 27.88 13.87
CA THR A 617 -2.80 26.76 14.32
C THR A 617 -2.02 26.14 13.17
N LEU A 618 -2.60 26.00 11.98
CA LEU A 618 -1.90 25.47 10.81
C LEU A 618 -0.81 26.44 10.30
N THR A 619 -1.02 27.75 10.42
CA THR A 619 -0.02 28.78 10.13
C THR A 619 1.09 28.77 11.18
N ALA A 620 0.76 28.66 12.46
CA ALA A 620 1.74 28.52 13.53
C ALA A 620 2.56 27.22 13.41
N ALA A 621 1.95 26.13 12.95
CA ALA A 621 2.62 24.87 12.63
C ALA A 621 3.56 25.04 11.43
N LYS A 622 3.10 25.67 10.34
CA LYS A 622 3.93 26.00 9.17
C LYS A 622 5.20 26.73 9.58
N THR A 623 5.05 27.80 10.38
CA THR A 623 6.18 28.60 10.88
C THR A 623 7.09 27.80 11.81
N ARG A 624 6.56 27.08 12.82
CA ARG A 624 7.37 26.29 13.77
C ARG A 624 8.17 25.18 13.08
N LEU A 625 7.62 24.56 12.03
CA LEU A 625 8.19 23.41 11.36
C LEU A 625 9.02 23.76 10.10
N GLY A 626 9.24 25.06 9.83
CA GLY A 626 10.05 25.54 8.71
C GLY A 626 9.47 25.23 7.33
N LEU A 627 8.14 25.14 7.21
CA LEU A 627 7.45 24.69 6.00
C LEU A 627 7.17 25.85 5.03
N SER A 628 7.37 25.61 3.73
CA SER A 628 7.01 26.55 2.66
C SER A 628 5.50 26.77 2.55
N GLY A 629 4.73 25.76 2.99
CA GLY A 629 3.29 25.63 2.85
C GLY A 629 2.87 25.01 1.51
N ASP A 630 3.79 24.76 0.60
CA ASP A 630 3.51 24.06 -0.66
C ASP A 630 3.63 22.52 -0.51
N GLU A 631 3.98 22.05 0.69
CA GLU A 631 3.86 20.65 1.08
C GLU A 631 2.38 20.24 1.20
N LEU A 632 2.06 19.00 0.81
CA LEU A 632 0.73 18.42 0.98
C LEU A 632 0.38 18.27 2.46
N TYR A 633 -0.87 18.58 2.83
CA TYR A 633 -1.41 18.29 4.16
C TYR A 633 -1.95 16.85 4.23
N ASP A 634 -1.10 15.91 3.79
CA ASP A 634 -1.38 14.48 3.79
C ASP A 634 -1.40 13.87 5.20
N ALA A 635 -1.71 12.58 5.31
CA ALA A 635 -1.75 11.90 6.61
C ALA A 635 -0.42 11.97 7.38
N LYS A 636 0.74 11.92 6.70
CA LYS A 636 2.06 12.02 7.32
C LYS A 636 2.31 13.44 7.83
N MET A 637 1.92 14.45 7.06
CA MET A 637 2.03 15.86 7.49
C MET A 637 1.08 16.17 8.65
N GLN A 638 -0.13 15.60 8.67
CA GLN A 638 -1.08 15.76 9.78
C GLN A 638 -0.56 15.13 11.08
N GLU A 639 0.02 13.92 11.03
CA GLU A 639 0.69 13.33 12.21
C GLU A 639 1.95 14.12 12.62
N LYS A 640 2.72 14.66 11.67
CA LYS A 640 3.87 15.54 11.96
C LYS A 640 3.42 16.79 12.73
N VAL A 641 2.40 17.50 12.22
CA VAL A 641 1.83 18.69 12.86
C VAL A 641 1.27 18.36 14.24
N PHE A 642 0.63 17.21 14.43
CA PHE A 642 0.19 16.76 15.76
C PHE A 642 1.37 16.57 16.73
N LYS A 643 2.37 15.77 16.36
CA LYS A 643 3.49 15.45 17.25
C LYS A 643 4.42 16.62 17.53
N GLU A 644 4.78 17.40 16.50
CA GLU A 644 5.83 18.44 16.59
C GLU A 644 5.28 19.86 16.81
N HIS A 645 3.98 20.10 16.57
CA HIS A 645 3.33 21.38 16.85
C HIS A 645 2.23 21.29 17.92
N LEU A 646 1.17 20.49 17.74
CA LEU A 646 0.00 20.52 18.64
C LEU A 646 0.36 20.08 20.07
N LEU A 647 1.05 18.95 20.23
CA LEU A 647 1.48 18.46 21.55
C LEU A 647 2.56 19.35 22.20
N VAL A 648 3.38 20.02 21.39
CA VAL A 648 4.45 20.95 21.84
C VAL A 648 3.93 22.39 22.00
N GLY A 649 2.68 22.66 21.60
CA GLY A 649 2.03 23.97 21.72
C GLY A 649 1.40 24.21 23.10
N ARG A 650 1.30 23.16 23.92
CA ARG A 650 0.60 23.15 25.20
C ARG A 650 1.51 22.63 26.31
N THR A 651 1.99 23.54 27.16
CA THR A 651 2.99 23.24 28.19
C THR A 651 2.64 22.03 29.05
N SER A 652 1.40 21.95 29.57
CA SER A 652 1.03 20.83 30.45
C SER A 652 1.02 19.47 29.74
N ILE A 653 0.68 19.46 28.45
CA ILE A 653 0.69 18.23 27.63
C ILE A 653 2.13 17.83 27.32
N TYR A 654 2.95 18.79 26.88
CA TYR A 654 4.36 18.58 26.56
C TYR A 654 5.14 18.10 27.79
N GLU A 655 5.01 18.75 28.93
CA GLU A 655 5.72 18.38 30.17
C GLU A 655 5.26 17.03 30.73
N LEU A 656 3.97 16.69 30.61
CA LEU A 656 3.45 15.37 30.98
C LEU A 656 4.03 14.26 30.08
N ILE A 657 4.06 14.47 28.76
CA ILE A 657 4.60 13.52 27.79
C ILE A 657 6.11 13.34 27.96
N THR A 658 6.87 14.43 28.13
CA THR A 658 8.34 14.39 28.09
C THR A 658 9.02 14.13 29.42
N THR A 659 8.42 14.57 30.53
CA THR A 659 9.08 14.55 31.86
C THR A 659 8.17 14.11 33.00
N GLY A 660 6.90 13.79 32.72
CA GLY A 660 5.90 13.47 33.73
C GLY A 660 5.56 14.59 34.72
N ARG A 661 6.23 15.75 34.71
CA ARG A 661 6.15 16.77 35.78
C ARG A 661 4.74 17.33 35.96
N ALA A 662 4.06 17.65 34.85
CA ALA A 662 2.70 18.18 34.88
C ALA A 662 1.68 17.17 35.46
N THR A 663 0.47 17.66 35.75
CA THR A 663 -0.64 16.83 36.26
C THR A 663 -1.55 16.38 35.11
N VAL A 664 -2.23 15.25 35.28
CA VAL A 664 -3.32 14.84 34.37
C VAL A 664 -4.39 15.93 34.29
N LYS A 665 -4.69 16.62 35.40
CA LYS A 665 -5.64 17.73 35.44
C LYS A 665 -5.21 18.86 34.49
N SER A 666 -4.01 19.40 34.65
CA SER A 666 -3.51 20.50 33.82
C SER A 666 -3.32 20.09 32.34
N ALA A 667 -2.94 18.85 32.05
CA ALA A 667 -2.92 18.32 30.68
C ALA A 667 -4.32 18.23 30.06
N MET A 668 -5.35 17.82 30.82
CA MET A 668 -6.75 17.87 30.39
C MET A 668 -7.25 19.30 30.16
N THR A 669 -6.88 20.24 31.04
CA THR A 669 -7.17 21.68 30.89
C THR A 669 -6.63 22.21 29.56
N ASP A 670 -5.36 21.93 29.25
CA ASP A 670 -4.74 22.36 28.00
C ASP A 670 -5.27 21.63 26.77
N ALA A 671 -5.61 20.33 26.89
CA ALA A 671 -6.25 19.58 25.81
C ALA A 671 -7.64 20.12 25.48
N SER A 672 -8.40 20.60 26.47
CA SER A 672 -9.69 21.26 26.27
C SER A 672 -9.59 22.64 25.60
N LYS A 673 -8.45 23.34 25.76
CA LYS A 673 -8.15 24.60 25.05
C LYS A 673 -7.75 24.37 23.59
N GLU A 674 -7.22 23.21 23.24
CA GLU A 674 -6.81 22.85 21.87
C GLU A 674 -7.95 22.17 21.09
N TRP A 675 -8.58 21.15 21.67
CA TRP A 675 -9.62 20.34 21.02
C TRP A 675 -10.97 20.52 21.69
N ALA A 676 -11.92 21.07 20.93
CA ALA A 676 -13.28 21.36 21.41
C ALA A 676 -14.06 20.10 21.84
N SER A 677 -13.65 18.91 21.38
CA SER A 677 -14.21 17.63 21.82
C SER A 677 -13.74 17.14 23.20
N ILE A 678 -12.81 17.83 23.87
CA ILE A 678 -12.30 17.44 25.20
C ILE A 678 -12.88 18.35 26.29
N ALA A 679 -13.43 17.77 27.36
CA ALA A 679 -13.99 18.52 28.49
C ALA A 679 -12.92 19.08 29.44
N LEU A 680 -13.24 20.20 30.09
CA LEU A 680 -12.48 20.76 31.20
C LEU A 680 -12.63 19.92 32.47
N PRO A 681 -11.59 19.79 33.30
CA PRO A 681 -11.69 19.22 34.63
C PRO A 681 -12.74 19.92 35.52
N LYS A 682 -13.33 19.15 36.46
CA LYS A 682 -14.29 19.67 37.43
C LYS A 682 -13.70 20.83 38.25
N GLY A 683 -14.47 21.90 38.38
CA GLY A 683 -14.13 23.12 39.12
C GLY A 683 -13.44 24.21 38.29
N GLU A 684 -13.06 23.95 37.03
CA GLU A 684 -12.43 24.96 36.17
C GLU A 684 -13.44 25.75 35.35
N LYS A 685 -13.16 27.04 35.11
CA LYS A 685 -14.02 27.91 34.31
C LYS A 685 -13.69 27.80 32.81
N ASN A 686 -14.71 27.67 31.98
CA ASN A 686 -14.58 27.79 30.52
C ASN A 686 -14.37 29.26 30.11
N LYS A 687 -14.16 29.52 28.81
CA LYS A 687 -13.91 30.89 28.29
C LYS A 687 -15.08 31.88 28.49
N PHE A 688 -16.24 31.40 28.93
CA PHE A 688 -17.43 32.18 29.25
C PHE A 688 -17.69 32.29 30.78
N GLY A 689 -16.74 31.86 31.61
CA GLY A 689 -16.83 31.92 33.07
C GLY A 689 -17.65 30.78 33.73
N VAL A 690 -18.25 29.88 32.94
CA VAL A 690 -19.05 28.75 33.44
C VAL A 690 -18.13 27.69 34.04
N ILE A 691 -18.41 27.28 35.27
CA ILE A 691 -17.65 26.24 35.98
C ILE A 691 -18.01 24.87 35.42
N SER A 692 -17.00 24.08 35.06
CA SER A 692 -17.16 22.70 34.58
C SER A 692 -17.46 21.75 35.74
N ASP A 693 -18.40 20.83 35.50
CA ASP A 693 -18.65 19.63 36.30
C ASP A 693 -17.77 18.43 35.86
N GLY A 694 -17.10 18.55 34.70
CA GLY A 694 -16.41 17.48 33.98
C GLY A 694 -17.03 17.14 32.60
N SER A 695 -18.15 17.76 32.21
CA SER A 695 -18.88 17.46 30.97
C SER A 695 -18.76 18.52 29.86
N ILE A 696 -18.28 19.73 30.18
CA ILE A 696 -18.19 20.86 29.23
C ILE A 696 -16.75 21.18 28.84
N GLY A 697 -16.51 21.53 27.57
CA GLY A 697 -15.19 21.99 27.09
C GLY A 697 -14.90 23.46 27.38
N TYR A 698 -13.63 23.87 27.27
CA TYR A 698 -13.21 25.27 27.42
C TYR A 698 -13.90 26.19 26.40
N HIS A 699 -14.21 25.67 25.22
CA HIS A 699 -14.91 26.37 24.13
C HIS A 699 -16.43 26.12 24.10
N GLN A 700 -17.02 25.41 25.08
CA GLN A 700 -18.40 24.91 25.05
C GLN A 700 -19.44 26.00 24.73
N SER A 701 -20.25 25.80 23.69
CA SER A 701 -21.29 26.75 23.27
C SER A 701 -22.43 26.06 22.52
N LYS A 702 -23.21 26.82 21.72
CA LYS A 702 -24.13 26.24 20.72
C LYS A 702 -23.40 25.68 19.49
N THR A 703 -22.15 26.10 19.29
CA THR A 703 -21.24 25.69 18.21
C THR A 703 -20.44 24.45 18.61
N ASN A 704 -19.79 24.52 19.77
CA ASN A 704 -18.80 23.54 20.23
C ASN A 704 -19.33 22.70 21.40
N ARG A 705 -19.04 21.40 21.42
CA ARG A 705 -19.42 20.49 22.51
C ARG A 705 -18.34 19.45 22.77
N ALA A 706 -17.99 19.27 24.03
CA ALA A 706 -17.15 18.16 24.45
C ALA A 706 -17.83 16.80 24.19
N ASN A 707 -17.00 15.79 23.91
CA ASN A 707 -17.38 14.40 23.68
C ASN A 707 -16.94 13.57 24.91
N PRO A 708 -17.87 13.00 25.70
CA PRO A 708 -17.52 12.24 26.90
C PRO A 708 -16.64 11.01 26.62
N HIS A 709 -16.76 10.39 25.45
CA HIS A 709 -15.97 9.20 25.08
C HIS A 709 -14.51 9.57 24.77
N SER A 710 -14.29 10.62 23.99
CA SER A 710 -12.94 11.15 23.72
C SER A 710 -12.30 11.69 25.00
N THR A 711 -13.05 12.47 25.78
CA THR A 711 -12.61 13.02 27.08
C THR A 711 -12.13 11.93 28.02
N SER A 712 -12.92 10.86 28.20
CA SER A 712 -12.57 9.73 29.07
C SER A 712 -11.29 9.02 28.61
N LYS A 713 -11.17 8.73 27.31
CA LYS A 713 -9.96 8.11 26.74
C LYS A 713 -8.71 8.97 26.86
N VAL A 714 -8.80 10.27 26.57
CA VAL A 714 -7.66 11.20 26.70
C VAL A 714 -7.18 11.28 28.15
N LYS A 715 -8.11 11.30 29.11
CA LYS A 715 -7.78 11.21 30.55
C LYS A 715 -7.08 9.88 30.89
N GLU A 716 -7.62 8.75 30.46
CA GLU A 716 -7.05 7.41 30.68
C GLU A 716 -5.63 7.27 30.09
N ILE A 717 -5.36 7.91 28.94
CA ILE A 717 -4.05 7.92 28.29
C ILE A 717 -3.08 8.86 29.01
N PHE A 718 -3.52 10.05 29.44
CA PHE A 718 -2.71 10.93 30.29
C PHE A 718 -2.38 10.30 31.65
N GLU A 719 -3.28 9.49 32.22
CA GLU A 719 -3.02 8.72 33.44
C GLU A 719 -1.93 7.67 33.23
N LYS A 720 -1.94 6.93 32.12
CA LYS A 720 -0.86 6.00 31.75
C LYS A 720 0.47 6.70 31.51
N ILE A 721 0.46 7.85 30.81
CA ILE A 721 1.67 8.67 30.60
C ILE A 721 2.21 9.15 31.95
N LYS A 722 1.36 9.58 32.89
CA LYS A 722 1.80 9.97 34.23
C LYS A 722 2.44 8.80 34.98
N LEU A 723 1.85 7.61 34.94
CA LEU A 723 2.38 6.41 35.60
C LEU A 723 3.74 5.97 35.02
N HIS A 724 3.91 6.04 33.70
CA HIS A 724 5.18 5.69 33.03
C HIS A 724 6.37 6.58 33.44
N HIS A 725 6.10 7.79 33.95
CA HIS A 725 7.11 8.71 34.53
C HIS A 725 7.13 8.70 36.07
N VAL A 726 6.48 7.71 36.71
CA VAL A 726 6.48 7.47 38.17
C VAL A 726 7.02 6.07 38.49
N GLU A 727 6.92 5.13 37.56
CA GLU A 727 7.56 3.81 37.65
C GLU A 727 8.99 3.78 37.04
N LYS A 728 9.61 4.95 36.86
CA LYS A 728 10.96 5.18 36.33
C LYS A 728 11.69 6.29 37.10
#